data_AF-A0A166IBC2-F1
#
_entry.id   AF-A0A166IBC2-F1
#
_cell.length_a   1.000
_cell.length_b   1.000
_cell.length_c   1.000
_cell.angle_alpha   90.00
_cell.angle_beta   90.00
_cell.angle_gamma   90.00
#
_symmetry.space_group_name_H-M   'P 1'
#
loop_
_entity.id
_entity.type
_entity.pdbx_description
1 polymer ?
#
loop_
_entity_poly.entity_id
_entity_poly.type
_entity_poly.pdbx_seq_one_letter_code
_entity_poly.pdbx_strand_id
1 'polypeptide(L)'
;MSLKSAMSTLPPALQYPIDILLIDNFDSFTWNLYQSLCLVAPKANLVVIRNDAISVAQLELLRIKYLVISPGPGHPQTDSGISRDAIKYFAGKVPVLGVCMGLECLVDAFGGQIAYAGEIMHGKVSNIRHDGRGLFKSLPQLFKSTRYHSLSASLSTLPPTLAVTATTAESGVIMAVRHREFTVEAVQYHPESILSEQGDEIMVNFLKLKGGMWEQNPDSGVLDQSLPPFDIAALDESAHASNPAAAAKIPTILEKIYAQRIADVAAAKATPGTTPADLSGLLALNLAPAPIALVQRLKSRKGTALMAEIKRASPSKGPIAMSTNVAEQAIAYALAGASVISVLTEPTWFKGSLVDMRMAREAIATLPNRPAILRKDFILDEYQIAEARLHGADTVLLIVAMLPPTRLRTLYAYSLGLGMEPLVEVNNATEMALALELGAQVIGVNNRNLHDFQVDMATTSRLVDMVKERDVVLCALSGISNSGDVQKYSEQGVGAVLIGEALMRAADPKAFIRELLSWPAPTPKPSTPTLVKICGIKNTADALAAAEAGADMLGLMFVPKSKRFISLETAQKIAHDVRSSLPAPTTAAPSPETDGLDNDPWFSANAHRLSSSLSRSQKRPLLVGVFQNQPLSHILDVVAAVQLDIVQLHGREPAEWARHIPVPVIKVFHIDPEGNGTEGLTRPGLNQFVLLDATKAFGALSGGTGTTVDRSLAARVVTAGEFALKKLPGSDAPAPMPIILAGGLTPENVREAVEAVRPWAVDVSGGVEGDGDGKDIEKVKAFIQAAKGL
;
A
#
# COMPACT_ATOMS: atom_id res chain seq x y z
N MET A 1 47.90 -22.70 44.91
CA MET A 1 47.86 -23.74 43.86
C MET A 1 46.39 -24.13 43.60
N SER A 2 45.59 -23.22 43.08
CA SER A 2 44.15 -23.44 42.90
C SER A 2 43.64 -22.63 41.71
N LEU A 3 42.77 -23.24 40.92
CA LEU A 3 41.97 -22.73 39.78
C LEU A 3 42.59 -22.61 38.36
N LYS A 4 43.88 -22.86 38.13
CA LYS A 4 44.43 -22.92 36.74
C LYS A 4 44.51 -24.31 36.10
N SER A 5 44.32 -25.41 36.83
CA SER A 5 44.56 -26.76 36.27
C SER A 5 43.29 -27.52 35.81
N ALA A 6 42.10 -26.91 35.88
CA ALA A 6 40.84 -27.59 35.56
C ALA A 6 40.29 -27.28 34.14
N MET A 7 40.91 -26.37 33.37
CA MET A 7 40.39 -25.93 32.06
C MET A 7 41.17 -26.44 30.83
N SER A 8 42.11 -27.38 30.97
CA SER A 8 43.00 -27.77 29.87
C SER A 8 43.00 -29.26 29.52
N THR A 9 41.94 -30.01 29.86
CA THR A 9 41.85 -31.44 29.51
C THR A 9 40.73 -31.65 28.50
N LEU A 10 41.03 -32.37 27.42
CA LEU A 10 40.03 -32.79 26.43
C LEU A 10 39.03 -33.79 27.05
N PRO A 11 37.77 -33.83 26.59
CA PRO A 11 36.84 -34.92 26.86
C PRO A 11 37.49 -36.29 26.60
N PRO A 12 37.20 -37.35 27.39
CA PRO A 12 37.87 -38.66 27.26
C PRO A 12 37.90 -39.23 25.84
N ALA A 13 36.83 -39.03 25.06
CA ALA A 13 36.73 -39.50 23.67
C ALA A 13 37.71 -38.80 22.71
N LEU A 14 38.23 -37.62 23.07
CA LEU A 14 39.12 -36.80 22.24
C LEU A 14 40.60 -36.90 22.66
N GLN A 15 40.91 -37.64 23.73
CA GLN A 15 42.28 -37.79 24.24
C GLN A 15 43.14 -38.78 23.43
N TYR A 16 42.52 -39.57 22.56
CA TYR A 16 43.18 -40.56 21.71
C TYR A 16 43.37 -40.03 20.29
N PRO A 17 44.29 -40.61 19.49
CA PRO A 17 44.44 -40.24 18.08
C PRO A 17 43.14 -40.44 17.29
N ILE A 18 42.75 -39.41 16.54
CA ILE A 18 41.56 -39.37 15.68
C ILE A 18 42.05 -39.32 14.24
N ASP A 19 41.52 -40.19 13.37
CA ASP A 19 41.88 -40.10 11.96
C ASP A 19 41.14 -38.91 11.32
N ILE A 20 39.82 -38.83 11.51
CA ILE A 20 39.00 -37.76 10.93
C ILE A 20 38.17 -37.11 12.03
N LEU A 21 38.35 -35.80 12.24
CA LEU A 21 37.49 -35.01 13.11
C LEU A 21 36.46 -34.27 12.25
N LEU A 22 35.17 -34.54 12.47
CA LEU A 22 34.06 -33.82 11.88
C LEU A 22 33.45 -32.87 12.92
N ILE A 23 33.49 -31.56 12.65
CA ILE A 23 32.83 -30.55 13.48
C ILE A 23 31.42 -30.31 12.94
N ASP A 24 30.42 -30.68 13.73
CA ASP A 24 28.99 -30.50 13.48
C ASP A 24 28.54 -29.08 13.84
N ASN A 25 28.11 -28.31 12.83
CA ASN A 25 27.50 -27.00 12.99
C ASN A 25 25.97 -27.07 13.13
N PHE A 26 25.45 -28.13 13.76
CA PHE A 26 24.02 -28.34 14.06
C PHE A 26 23.14 -28.49 12.82
N ASP A 27 23.59 -29.26 11.83
CA ASP A 27 22.84 -29.51 10.60
C ASP A 27 22.43 -30.97 10.44
N SER A 28 21.24 -31.21 9.87
CA SER A 28 20.75 -32.56 9.63
C SER A 28 21.59 -33.35 8.62
N PHE A 29 22.29 -32.67 7.69
CA PHE A 29 23.15 -33.30 6.68
C PHE A 29 24.52 -33.73 7.24
N THR A 30 24.89 -33.30 8.45
CA THR A 30 26.14 -33.76 9.09
C THR A 30 26.23 -35.28 9.16
N TRP A 31 25.10 -35.98 9.41
CA TRP A 31 25.09 -37.44 9.48
C TRP A 31 25.23 -38.12 8.11
N ASN A 32 24.76 -37.48 7.04
CA ASN A 32 25.00 -37.97 5.68
C ASN A 32 26.49 -37.85 5.34
N LEU A 33 27.11 -36.73 5.71
CA LEU A 33 28.55 -36.51 5.53
C LEU A 33 29.38 -37.51 6.36
N TYR A 34 29.00 -37.76 7.61
CA TYR A 34 29.57 -38.81 8.45
C TYR A 34 29.46 -40.19 7.78
N GLN A 35 28.28 -40.53 7.27
CA GLN A 35 28.05 -41.82 6.61
C GLN A 35 28.92 -41.98 5.36
N SER A 36 28.97 -40.98 4.48
CA SER A 36 29.85 -41.01 3.29
C SER A 36 31.31 -41.21 3.67
N LEU A 37 31.81 -40.48 4.68
CA LEU A 37 33.18 -40.65 5.17
C LEU A 37 33.44 -42.06 5.75
N CYS A 38 32.50 -42.63 6.49
CA CYS A 38 32.60 -44.00 6.98
C CYS A 38 32.60 -45.03 5.84
N LEU A 39 31.88 -44.79 4.74
CA LEU A 39 31.83 -45.68 3.59
C LEU A 39 33.15 -45.67 2.81
N VAL A 40 33.74 -44.49 2.59
CA VAL A 40 35.00 -44.37 1.84
C VAL A 40 36.24 -44.68 2.69
N ALA A 41 36.13 -44.59 4.03
CA ALA A 41 37.21 -44.87 4.97
C ALA A 41 36.75 -45.77 6.15
N PRO A 42 36.34 -47.03 5.90
CA PRO A 42 35.73 -47.91 6.91
C PRO A 42 36.67 -48.32 8.06
N LYS A 43 37.97 -48.03 7.93
CA LYS A 43 38.99 -48.32 8.96
C LYS A 43 39.47 -47.07 9.71
N ALA A 44 39.00 -45.88 9.33
CA ALA A 44 39.39 -44.64 9.98
C ALA A 44 38.60 -44.44 11.27
N ASN A 45 39.29 -44.02 12.33
CA ASN A 45 38.65 -43.52 13.54
C ASN A 45 38.05 -42.13 13.27
N LEU A 46 36.76 -42.08 12.92
CA LEU A 46 36.01 -40.84 12.67
C LEU A 46 35.29 -40.43 13.95
N VAL A 47 35.57 -39.23 14.44
CA VAL A 47 34.91 -38.64 15.61
C VAL A 47 34.14 -37.38 15.21
N VAL A 48 32.89 -37.29 15.65
CA VAL A 48 32.03 -36.11 15.46
C VAL A 48 31.93 -35.34 16.76
N ILE A 49 32.16 -34.03 16.71
CA ILE A 49 31.93 -33.12 17.84
C ILE A 49 31.05 -31.96 17.39
N ARG A 50 30.21 -31.43 18.28
CA ARG A 50 29.51 -30.17 18.02
C ARG A 50 30.49 -29.00 18.05
N ASN A 51 30.16 -27.93 17.33
CA ASN A 51 31.00 -26.73 17.22
C ASN A 51 31.19 -25.96 18.54
N ASP A 52 30.51 -26.35 19.61
CA ASP A 52 30.60 -25.81 20.98
C ASP A 52 31.14 -26.83 22.01
N ALA A 53 31.50 -28.04 21.57
CA ALA A 53 31.88 -29.14 22.46
C ALA A 53 33.25 -28.97 23.15
N ILE A 54 34.14 -28.16 22.56
CA ILE A 54 35.45 -27.81 23.12
C ILE A 54 35.72 -26.32 22.90
N SER A 55 36.63 -25.76 23.68
CA SER A 55 37.11 -24.39 23.52
C SER A 55 38.23 -24.29 22.48
N VAL A 56 38.43 -23.08 21.94
CA VAL A 56 39.53 -22.77 21.00
C VAL A 56 40.90 -23.16 21.55
N ALA A 57 41.13 -22.94 22.85
CA ALA A 57 42.39 -23.29 23.52
C ALA A 57 42.65 -24.81 23.54
N GLN A 58 41.62 -25.65 23.43
CA GLN A 58 41.76 -27.10 23.43
C GLN A 58 42.10 -27.68 22.04
N LEU A 59 42.03 -26.88 20.97
CA LEU A 59 42.35 -27.32 19.61
C LEU A 59 43.79 -27.83 19.50
N GLU A 60 44.72 -27.27 20.28
CA GLU A 60 46.13 -27.69 20.26
C GLU A 60 46.40 -29.06 20.88
N LEU A 61 45.47 -29.54 21.72
CA LEU A 61 45.58 -30.83 22.40
C LEU A 61 45.10 -31.98 21.51
N LEU A 62 44.35 -31.67 20.45
CA LEU A 62 43.79 -32.65 19.54
C LEU A 62 44.86 -33.28 18.64
N ARG A 63 44.80 -34.61 18.50
CA ARG A 63 45.67 -35.40 17.62
C ARG A 63 44.86 -35.94 16.45
N ILE A 64 44.65 -35.10 15.43
CA ILE A 64 43.83 -35.42 14.25
C ILE A 64 44.69 -35.61 12.99
N LYS A 65 44.24 -36.41 12.02
CA LYS A 65 44.86 -36.47 10.68
C LYS A 65 44.11 -35.64 9.63
N TYR A 66 42.79 -35.53 9.73
CA TYR A 66 41.92 -34.75 8.85
C TYR A 66 40.92 -33.93 9.65
N LEU A 67 40.62 -32.73 9.18
CA LEU A 67 39.55 -31.88 9.71
C LEU A 67 38.45 -31.72 8.65
N VAL A 68 37.20 -31.96 9.03
CA VAL A 68 36.03 -31.69 8.21
C VAL A 68 35.09 -30.77 8.98
N ILE A 69 34.62 -29.70 8.33
CA ILE A 69 33.63 -28.77 8.87
C ILE A 69 32.31 -29.02 8.14
N SER A 70 31.29 -29.42 8.88
CA SER A 70 29.99 -29.77 8.32
C SER A 70 29.22 -28.53 7.81
N PRO A 71 28.12 -28.75 7.05
CA PRO A 71 27.08 -27.76 6.88
C PRO A 71 26.49 -27.28 8.21
N GLY A 72 25.79 -26.14 8.18
CA GLY A 72 25.25 -25.47 9.35
C GLY A 72 24.24 -24.39 8.94
N PRO A 73 23.17 -24.17 9.71
CA PRO A 73 22.31 -23.00 9.53
C PRO A 73 22.99 -21.73 10.08
N GLY A 74 22.47 -20.57 9.69
CA GLY A 74 22.91 -19.27 10.23
C GLY A 74 24.05 -18.64 9.44
N HIS A 75 24.93 -17.90 10.11
CA HIS A 75 26.04 -17.18 9.51
C HIS A 75 27.36 -17.59 10.20
N PRO A 76 28.50 -17.71 9.47
CA PRO A 76 29.77 -18.19 10.04
C PRO A 76 30.26 -17.34 11.23
N GLN A 77 29.95 -16.05 11.28
CA GLN A 77 30.41 -15.19 12.38
C GLN A 77 29.64 -15.39 13.69
N THR A 78 28.40 -15.85 13.63
CA THR A 78 27.49 -15.90 14.79
C THR A 78 27.19 -17.33 15.24
N ASP A 79 27.18 -18.29 14.31
CA ASP A 79 26.59 -19.61 14.54
C ASP A 79 27.59 -20.77 14.39
N SER A 80 28.82 -20.52 13.93
CA SER A 80 29.79 -21.58 13.61
C SER A 80 30.58 -22.13 14.80
N GLY A 81 30.37 -21.61 16.02
CA GLY A 81 31.18 -21.96 17.19
C GLY A 81 32.69 -21.87 16.89
N ILE A 82 33.44 -22.93 17.22
CA ILE A 82 34.89 -23.01 16.99
C ILE A 82 35.31 -23.27 15.53
N SER A 83 34.38 -23.48 14.59
CA SER A 83 34.71 -23.96 13.23
C SER A 83 35.69 -23.04 12.49
N ARG A 84 35.50 -21.71 12.57
CA ARG A 84 36.43 -20.72 11.99
C ARG A 84 37.81 -20.79 12.61
N ASP A 85 37.87 -20.92 13.93
CA ASP A 85 39.13 -20.98 14.68
C ASP A 85 39.86 -22.31 14.43
N ALA A 86 39.12 -23.41 14.30
CA ALA A 86 39.65 -24.71 13.92
C ALA A 86 40.29 -24.67 12.53
N ILE A 87 39.61 -24.07 11.53
CA ILE A 87 40.19 -23.88 10.19
C ILE A 87 41.50 -23.09 10.27
N LYS A 88 41.51 -21.95 10.98
CA LYS A 88 42.73 -21.14 11.15
C LYS A 88 43.85 -21.91 11.83
N TYR A 89 43.54 -22.66 12.89
CA TYR A 89 44.53 -23.38 13.68
C TYR A 89 45.16 -24.55 12.91
N PHE A 90 44.36 -25.27 12.12
CA PHE A 90 44.77 -26.49 11.42
C PHE A 90 45.23 -26.27 9.98
N ALA A 91 44.95 -25.12 9.39
CA ALA A 91 45.53 -24.71 8.10
C ALA A 91 47.06 -24.82 8.14
N GLY A 92 47.64 -25.50 7.15
CA GLY A 92 49.08 -25.75 7.09
C GLY A 92 49.58 -26.88 8.01
N LYS A 93 48.69 -27.58 8.73
CA LYS A 93 49.05 -28.72 9.61
C LYS A 93 48.44 -30.04 9.14
N VAL A 94 47.13 -30.04 8.92
CA VAL A 94 46.36 -31.21 8.45
C VAL A 94 45.49 -30.79 7.25
N PRO A 95 45.03 -31.71 6.39
CA PRO A 95 44.07 -31.37 5.36
C PRO A 95 42.74 -30.93 5.99
N VAL A 96 42.16 -29.87 5.45
CA VAL A 96 40.89 -29.31 5.90
C VAL A 96 39.87 -29.29 4.77
N LEU A 97 38.69 -29.87 5.01
CA LEU A 97 37.53 -29.83 4.11
C LEU A 97 36.38 -29.04 4.75
N GLY A 98 35.84 -28.05 4.03
CA GLY A 98 34.60 -27.37 4.40
C GLY A 98 33.44 -27.74 3.48
N VAL A 99 32.24 -27.94 4.01
CA VAL A 99 31.01 -28.16 3.24
C VAL A 99 29.94 -27.13 3.62
N CYS A 100 29.37 -26.43 2.64
CA CYS A 100 28.35 -25.39 2.83
C CYS A 100 28.79 -24.31 3.85
N MET A 101 28.26 -24.31 5.08
CA MET A 101 28.76 -23.48 6.19
C MET A 101 30.28 -23.63 6.41
N GLY A 102 30.85 -24.80 6.13
CA GLY A 102 32.31 -25.01 6.18
C GLY A 102 33.07 -24.18 5.15
N LEU A 103 32.53 -23.99 3.93
CA LEU A 103 33.10 -23.04 2.96
C LEU A 103 32.97 -21.61 3.46
N GLU A 104 31.81 -21.27 4.03
CA GLU A 104 31.53 -19.95 4.57
C GLU A 104 32.51 -19.59 5.70
N CYS A 105 32.75 -20.53 6.61
CA CYS A 105 33.74 -20.42 7.68
C CYS A 105 35.16 -20.27 7.13
N LEU A 106 35.52 -21.00 6.07
CA LEU A 106 36.85 -20.91 5.44
C LEU A 106 37.07 -19.52 4.86
N VAL A 107 36.14 -19.03 4.04
CA VAL A 107 36.25 -17.72 3.39
C VAL A 107 36.32 -16.61 4.43
N ASP A 108 35.45 -16.64 5.43
CA ASP A 108 35.43 -15.65 6.51
C ASP A 108 36.71 -15.72 7.37
N ALA A 109 37.21 -16.93 7.65
CA ALA A 109 38.45 -17.12 8.41
C ALA A 109 39.67 -16.44 7.77
N PHE A 110 39.72 -16.37 6.43
CA PHE A 110 40.80 -15.70 5.70
C PHE A 110 40.47 -14.26 5.26
N GLY A 111 39.37 -13.68 5.78
CA GLY A 111 39.03 -12.27 5.60
C GLY A 111 38.12 -11.95 4.41
N GLY A 112 37.55 -12.96 3.76
CA GLY A 112 36.51 -12.77 2.75
C GLY A 112 35.13 -12.53 3.38
N GLN A 113 34.18 -12.00 2.60
CA GLN A 113 32.80 -11.82 3.08
C GLN A 113 31.85 -12.85 2.48
N ILE A 114 30.97 -13.36 3.33
CA ILE A 114 29.82 -14.16 2.93
C ILE A 114 28.63 -13.24 2.72
N ALA A 115 28.05 -13.32 1.52
CA ALA A 115 26.93 -12.50 1.11
C ALA A 115 25.84 -13.39 0.52
N TYR A 116 24.69 -12.81 0.20
CA TYR A 116 23.62 -13.53 -0.45
C TYR A 116 24.06 -14.04 -1.83
N ALA A 117 23.81 -15.32 -2.13
CA ALA A 117 24.28 -16.00 -3.34
C ALA A 117 23.58 -15.55 -4.64
N GLY A 118 22.67 -14.56 -4.57
CA GLY A 118 21.83 -14.13 -5.69
C GLY A 118 20.65 -15.06 -6.00
N GLU A 119 20.69 -16.30 -5.50
CA GLU A 119 19.70 -17.36 -5.74
C GLU A 119 19.47 -18.17 -4.45
N ILE A 120 18.22 -18.33 -4.01
CA ILE A 120 17.87 -19.30 -2.96
C ILE A 120 17.64 -20.66 -3.61
N MET A 121 18.53 -21.62 -3.33
CA MET A 121 18.40 -22.99 -3.80
C MET A 121 18.40 -23.93 -2.60
N HIS A 122 17.23 -24.52 -2.31
CA HIS A 122 17.08 -25.60 -1.34
C HIS A 122 16.58 -26.86 -2.05
N GLY A 123 17.40 -27.91 -2.08
CA GLY A 123 17.06 -29.21 -2.66
C GLY A 123 17.03 -29.22 -4.20
N LYS A 124 17.75 -28.30 -4.85
CA LYS A 124 17.86 -28.21 -6.30
C LYS A 124 19.28 -28.57 -6.74
N VAL A 125 19.39 -29.16 -7.92
CA VAL A 125 20.68 -29.50 -8.54
C VAL A 125 21.14 -28.40 -9.49
N SER A 126 22.45 -28.20 -9.61
CA SER A 126 23.09 -27.33 -10.60
C SER A 126 24.31 -28.05 -11.20
N ASN A 127 24.68 -27.71 -12.44
CA ASN A 127 25.89 -28.27 -13.04
C ASN A 127 27.12 -27.54 -12.51
N ILE A 128 28.14 -28.29 -12.11
CA ILE A 128 29.37 -27.74 -11.52
C ILE A 128 30.48 -27.71 -12.56
N ARG A 129 31.00 -26.51 -12.83
CA ARG A 129 32.24 -26.30 -13.59
C ARG A 129 33.37 -26.13 -12.60
N HIS A 130 34.47 -26.84 -12.79
CA HIS A 130 35.59 -26.86 -11.83
C HIS A 130 36.95 -26.85 -12.50
N ASP A 131 38.00 -26.60 -11.72
CA ASP A 131 39.38 -26.52 -12.21
C ASP A 131 40.03 -27.89 -12.51
N GLY A 132 39.41 -28.99 -12.04
CA GLY A 132 39.89 -30.36 -12.27
C GLY A 132 41.11 -30.74 -11.44
N ARG A 133 41.37 -29.98 -10.36
CA ARG A 133 42.49 -30.14 -9.44
C ARG A 133 41.96 -30.42 -8.03
N GLY A 134 42.84 -30.80 -7.11
CA GLY A 134 42.49 -30.96 -5.69
C GLY A 134 41.31 -31.91 -5.50
N LEU A 135 40.23 -31.44 -4.85
CA LEU A 135 38.99 -32.20 -4.69
C LEU A 135 38.39 -32.71 -6.01
N PHE A 136 38.56 -31.95 -7.10
CA PHE A 136 37.96 -32.24 -8.40
C PHE A 136 38.85 -33.05 -9.34
N LYS A 137 39.98 -33.58 -8.84
CA LYS A 137 40.93 -34.33 -9.66
C LYS A 137 40.25 -35.55 -10.28
N SER A 138 40.37 -35.65 -11.61
CA SER A 138 39.82 -36.75 -12.42
C SER A 138 38.28 -36.88 -12.38
N LEU A 139 37.57 -35.84 -11.92
CA LEU A 139 36.10 -35.81 -11.99
C LEU A 139 35.63 -35.28 -13.36
N PRO A 140 34.50 -35.77 -13.87
CA PRO A 140 33.90 -35.24 -15.10
C PRO A 140 33.44 -33.80 -14.88
N GLN A 141 33.63 -32.92 -15.87
CA GLN A 141 33.06 -31.57 -15.82
C GLN A 141 31.52 -31.61 -15.87
N LEU A 142 30.88 -30.56 -15.34
CA LEU A 142 29.44 -30.35 -15.39
C LEU A 142 28.60 -31.44 -14.71
N PHE A 143 29.14 -32.14 -13.72
CA PHE A 143 28.36 -33.05 -12.89
C PHE A 143 27.33 -32.28 -12.04
N LYS A 144 26.23 -32.94 -11.70
CA LYS A 144 25.11 -32.33 -10.96
C LYS A 144 25.38 -32.36 -9.47
N SER A 145 25.17 -31.24 -8.79
CA SER A 145 25.31 -31.13 -7.34
C SER A 145 24.15 -30.41 -6.68
N THR A 146 23.75 -30.91 -5.50
CA THR A 146 22.62 -30.38 -4.74
C THR A 146 23.01 -29.16 -3.90
N ARG A 147 22.20 -28.10 -3.96
CA ARG A 147 22.38 -26.85 -3.23
C ARG A 147 21.31 -26.71 -2.13
N TYR A 148 21.75 -26.32 -0.94
CA TYR A 148 20.89 -25.95 0.20
C TYR A 148 21.33 -24.65 0.86
N HIS A 149 21.60 -23.62 0.07
CA HIS A 149 22.16 -22.38 0.59
C HIS A 149 21.50 -21.15 -0.03
N SER A 150 21.41 -20.10 0.78
CA SER A 150 21.03 -18.73 0.39
C SER A 150 22.23 -17.78 0.44
N LEU A 151 23.31 -18.17 1.12
CA LEU A 151 24.57 -17.44 1.21
C LEU A 151 25.64 -18.09 0.32
N SER A 152 26.60 -17.31 -0.15
CA SER A 152 27.79 -17.79 -0.85
C SER A 152 28.91 -16.76 -0.73
N ALA A 153 30.13 -17.18 -1.03
CA ALA A 153 31.28 -16.28 -1.07
C ALA A 153 31.09 -15.20 -2.14
N SER A 154 31.44 -13.95 -1.80
CA SER A 154 31.44 -12.84 -2.76
C SER A 154 32.77 -12.73 -3.48
N LEU A 155 32.74 -12.72 -4.82
CA LEU A 155 33.96 -12.57 -5.63
C LEU A 155 34.66 -11.23 -5.35
N SER A 156 33.89 -10.17 -5.09
CA SER A 156 34.41 -8.81 -4.86
C SER A 156 35.25 -8.66 -3.58
N THR A 157 35.09 -9.58 -2.63
CA THR A 157 35.76 -9.54 -1.32
C THR A 157 36.61 -10.78 -1.06
N LEU A 158 36.74 -11.68 -2.04
CA LEU A 158 37.52 -12.90 -1.87
C LEU A 158 39.01 -12.54 -1.73
N PRO A 159 39.67 -12.93 -0.61
CA PRO A 159 41.05 -12.55 -0.36
C PRO A 159 41.99 -13.23 -1.38
N PRO A 160 43.11 -12.59 -1.76
CA PRO A 160 44.05 -13.16 -2.72
C PRO A 160 44.65 -14.50 -2.31
N THR A 161 44.64 -14.84 -1.01
CA THR A 161 45.09 -16.13 -0.48
C THR A 161 44.18 -17.30 -0.86
N LEU A 162 42.95 -17.02 -1.30
CA LEU A 162 42.00 -18.02 -1.78
C LEU A 162 41.87 -17.96 -3.31
N ALA A 163 41.61 -19.11 -3.91
CA ALA A 163 41.28 -19.28 -5.31
C ALA A 163 39.88 -19.89 -5.42
N VAL A 164 39.06 -19.39 -6.35
CA VAL A 164 37.81 -20.06 -6.76
C VAL A 164 38.20 -21.28 -7.58
N THR A 165 37.69 -22.45 -7.19
CA THR A 165 38.00 -23.73 -7.86
C THR A 165 36.79 -24.39 -8.51
N ALA A 166 35.57 -23.95 -8.19
CA ALA A 166 34.36 -24.33 -8.91
C ALA A 166 33.29 -23.23 -8.86
N THR A 167 32.45 -23.19 -9.90
CA THR A 167 31.24 -22.37 -9.97
C THR A 167 30.05 -23.18 -10.50
N THR A 168 28.83 -22.68 -10.33
CA THR A 168 27.72 -23.13 -11.18
C THR A 168 28.05 -22.81 -12.63
N ALA A 169 27.72 -23.73 -13.53
CA ALA A 169 27.90 -23.51 -14.96
C ALA A 169 26.89 -22.47 -15.48
N GLU A 170 25.72 -22.36 -14.85
CA GLU A 170 24.62 -21.54 -15.32
C GLU A 170 24.68 -20.09 -14.81
N SER A 171 25.04 -19.90 -13.53
CA SER A 171 24.94 -18.60 -12.85
C SER A 171 26.28 -18.04 -12.35
N GLY A 172 27.37 -18.80 -12.45
CA GLY A 172 28.70 -18.38 -11.99
C GLY A 172 28.83 -18.25 -10.46
N VAL A 173 27.87 -18.75 -9.68
CA VAL A 173 27.92 -18.73 -8.21
C VAL A 173 29.09 -19.58 -7.74
N ILE A 174 29.88 -19.08 -6.77
CA ILE A 174 31.04 -19.80 -6.24
C ILE A 174 30.58 -21.08 -5.54
N MET A 175 31.08 -22.21 -6.05
CA MET A 175 30.73 -23.55 -5.58
C MET A 175 31.89 -24.26 -4.88
N ALA A 176 33.12 -23.78 -5.06
CA ALA A 176 34.27 -24.23 -4.29
C ALA A 176 35.37 -23.19 -4.24
N VAL A 177 36.12 -23.21 -3.13
CA VAL A 177 37.32 -22.38 -2.93
C VAL A 177 38.44 -23.21 -2.34
N ARG A 178 39.68 -22.85 -2.68
CA ARG A 178 40.91 -23.47 -2.20
C ARG A 178 41.88 -22.43 -1.68
N HIS A 179 42.58 -22.72 -0.59
CA HIS A 179 43.72 -21.91 -0.18
C HIS A 179 44.89 -22.11 -1.15
N ARG A 180 45.59 -21.06 -1.56
CA ARG A 180 46.65 -21.16 -2.58
C ARG A 180 47.89 -21.93 -2.11
N GLU A 181 48.22 -21.85 -0.82
CA GLU A 181 49.41 -22.48 -0.24
C GLU A 181 49.09 -23.75 0.57
N PHE A 182 48.22 -23.65 1.58
CA PHE A 182 47.85 -24.77 2.46
C PHE A 182 46.87 -25.75 1.84
N THR A 183 46.96 -27.03 2.24
CA THR A 183 46.03 -28.12 1.89
C THR A 183 44.64 -27.93 2.52
N VAL A 184 43.93 -26.90 2.09
CA VAL A 184 42.63 -26.46 2.61
C VAL A 184 41.73 -26.17 1.42
N GLU A 185 40.59 -26.85 1.35
CA GLU A 185 39.63 -26.71 0.26
C GLU A 185 38.20 -26.87 0.78
N ALA A 186 37.23 -26.22 0.16
CA ALA A 186 35.83 -26.32 0.56
C ALA A 186 34.88 -26.24 -0.62
N VAL A 187 33.69 -26.80 -0.44
CA VAL A 187 32.58 -26.78 -1.41
C VAL A 187 31.33 -26.15 -0.80
N GLN A 188 30.57 -25.37 -1.58
CA GLN A 188 29.33 -24.72 -1.14
C GLN A 188 28.12 -25.64 -1.28
N TYR A 189 28.12 -26.49 -2.31
CA TYR A 189 27.10 -27.50 -2.50
C TYR A 189 27.30 -28.67 -1.53
N HIS A 190 26.33 -29.58 -1.47
CA HIS A 190 26.30 -30.71 -0.55
C HIS A 190 26.72 -32.00 -1.29
N PRO A 191 28.01 -32.39 -1.31
CA PRO A 191 28.45 -33.64 -1.92
C PRO A 191 27.80 -34.88 -1.29
N GLU A 192 27.41 -34.81 -0.03
CA GLU A 192 26.75 -35.86 0.74
C GLU A 192 25.25 -36.04 0.43
N SER A 193 24.68 -35.17 -0.39
CA SER A 193 23.26 -35.26 -0.76
C SER A 193 23.03 -36.34 -1.81
N ILE A 194 21.92 -37.08 -1.69
CA ILE A 194 21.58 -38.21 -2.57
C ILE A 194 21.45 -37.84 -4.06
N LEU A 195 21.13 -36.59 -4.37
CA LEU A 195 20.99 -36.09 -5.75
C LEU A 195 22.30 -35.48 -6.29
N SER A 196 23.36 -35.42 -5.48
CA SER A 196 24.68 -34.98 -5.90
C SER A 196 25.45 -36.14 -6.52
N GLU A 197 25.99 -35.91 -7.71
CA GLU A 197 26.92 -36.81 -8.37
C GLU A 197 28.34 -36.58 -7.83
N GLN A 198 29.19 -37.62 -7.88
CA GLN A 198 30.62 -37.54 -7.55
C GLN A 198 30.95 -37.16 -6.09
N GLY A 199 29.98 -37.26 -5.17
CA GLY A 199 30.16 -36.91 -3.77
C GLY A 199 31.19 -37.77 -3.03
N ASP A 200 31.15 -39.08 -3.24
CA ASP A 200 32.07 -40.03 -2.61
C ASP A 200 33.49 -39.89 -3.18
N GLU A 201 33.62 -39.61 -4.48
CA GLU A 201 34.90 -39.38 -5.15
C GLU A 201 35.60 -38.12 -4.63
N ILE A 202 34.85 -37.06 -4.31
CA ILE A 202 35.38 -35.87 -3.63
C ILE A 202 35.97 -36.24 -2.27
N MET A 203 35.28 -37.07 -1.48
CA MET A 203 35.76 -37.53 -0.18
C MET A 203 37.01 -38.41 -0.33
N VAL A 204 37.04 -39.29 -1.33
CA VAL A 204 38.22 -40.12 -1.67
C VAL A 204 39.41 -39.26 -2.06
N ASN A 205 39.20 -38.22 -2.88
CA ASN A 205 40.25 -37.28 -3.27
C ASN A 205 40.78 -36.51 -2.05
N PHE A 206 39.90 -36.03 -1.18
CA PHE A 206 40.28 -35.37 0.07
C PHE A 206 41.13 -36.27 0.98
N LEU A 207 40.73 -37.53 1.18
CA LEU A 207 41.41 -38.47 2.07
C LEU A 207 42.74 -39.02 1.54
N LYS A 208 43.09 -38.71 0.29
CA LYS A 208 44.44 -38.96 -0.27
C LYS A 208 45.43 -37.84 0.07
N LEU A 209 44.94 -36.67 0.49
CA LEU A 209 45.78 -35.51 0.74
C LEU A 209 46.58 -35.66 2.04
N LYS A 210 47.79 -35.13 2.03
CA LYS A 210 48.67 -34.94 3.19
C LYS A 210 48.55 -33.51 3.69
N GLY A 211 48.61 -33.34 5.02
CA GLY A 211 48.61 -32.02 5.65
C GLY A 211 49.81 -31.17 5.27
N GLY A 212 49.78 -29.89 5.61
CA GLY A 212 50.82 -28.94 5.20
C GLY A 212 50.38 -28.09 4.01
N MET A 213 51.23 -28.07 2.98
CA MET A 213 51.07 -27.27 1.78
C MET A 213 50.80 -28.17 0.55
N TRP A 214 50.44 -27.57 -0.58
CA TRP A 214 50.16 -28.31 -1.81
C TRP A 214 51.39 -29.01 -2.40
N GLU A 215 52.61 -28.58 -2.07
CA GLU A 215 53.88 -29.20 -2.48
C GLU A 215 54.00 -30.65 -1.98
N GLN A 216 53.42 -30.97 -0.83
CA GLN A 216 53.37 -32.35 -0.33
C GLN A 216 52.36 -33.23 -1.08
N ASN A 217 51.58 -32.66 -2.00
CA ASN A 217 50.48 -33.32 -2.72
C ASN A 217 50.62 -33.16 -4.24
N PRO A 218 51.72 -33.58 -4.88
CA PRO A 218 51.94 -33.37 -6.32
C PRO A 218 50.86 -34.04 -7.18
N ASP A 219 50.32 -35.18 -6.74
CA ASP A 219 49.29 -35.93 -7.46
C ASP A 219 47.92 -35.21 -7.51
N SER A 220 47.73 -34.18 -6.69
CA SER A 220 46.49 -33.37 -6.67
C SER A 220 46.34 -32.48 -7.91
N GLY A 221 47.43 -32.21 -8.63
CA GLY A 221 47.44 -31.29 -9.78
C GLY A 221 47.24 -29.81 -9.44
N VAL A 222 47.22 -29.43 -8.15
CA VAL A 222 47.01 -28.02 -7.75
C VAL A 222 48.12 -27.11 -8.26
N LEU A 223 49.38 -27.54 -8.13
CA LEU A 223 50.57 -26.77 -8.55
C LEU A 223 50.98 -27.01 -10.02
N ASP A 224 50.18 -27.76 -10.78
CA ASP A 224 50.48 -28.04 -12.19
C ASP A 224 50.26 -26.79 -13.06
N GLN A 225 51.35 -26.18 -13.52
CA GLN A 225 51.32 -24.98 -14.35
C GLN A 225 50.91 -25.25 -15.81
N SER A 226 50.87 -26.52 -16.23
CA SER A 226 50.43 -26.89 -17.59
C SER A 226 48.90 -26.86 -17.75
N LEU A 227 48.16 -26.93 -16.64
CA LEU A 227 46.72 -26.77 -16.63
C LEU A 227 46.35 -25.27 -16.69
N PRO A 228 45.32 -24.88 -17.47
CA PRO A 228 44.91 -23.48 -17.58
C PRO A 228 44.41 -22.94 -16.23
N PRO A 229 44.51 -21.62 -15.98
CA PRO A 229 43.86 -20.99 -14.84
C PRO A 229 42.34 -21.17 -14.94
N PHE A 230 41.68 -21.34 -13.79
CA PHE A 230 40.22 -21.43 -13.75
C PHE A 230 39.62 -20.07 -14.13
N ASP A 231 39.11 -19.97 -15.35
CA ASP A 231 38.49 -18.76 -15.84
C ASP A 231 37.13 -18.55 -15.16
N ILE A 232 37.00 -17.49 -14.37
CA ILE A 232 35.76 -17.15 -13.65
C ILE A 232 34.78 -16.42 -14.59
N ALA A 233 35.28 -15.82 -15.69
CA ALA A 233 34.52 -15.00 -16.62
C ALA A 233 34.02 -15.78 -17.86
N ALA A 234 34.72 -16.82 -18.30
CA ALA A 234 34.26 -17.69 -19.38
C ALA A 234 33.17 -18.66 -18.89
N LEU A 235 31.91 -18.27 -19.10
CA LEU A 235 30.81 -19.22 -19.20
C LEU A 235 31.00 -19.98 -20.52
N ASP A 236 30.92 -21.31 -20.47
CA ASP A 236 31.34 -22.18 -21.57
C ASP A 236 30.42 -22.03 -22.80
N GLU A 237 30.90 -21.33 -23.84
CA GLU A 237 30.18 -21.10 -25.10
C GLU A 237 29.92 -22.40 -25.89
N SER A 238 30.61 -23.50 -25.55
CA SER A 238 30.51 -24.78 -26.28
C SER A 238 29.22 -25.57 -25.98
N ALA A 239 28.48 -25.23 -24.91
CA ALA A 239 27.19 -25.84 -24.58
C ALA A 239 26.01 -25.28 -25.40
N HIS A 240 26.24 -24.30 -26.28
CA HIS A 240 25.20 -23.63 -27.09
C HIS A 240 24.97 -24.23 -28.49
N ALA A 241 25.71 -25.29 -28.87
CA ALA A 241 25.61 -25.85 -30.23
C ALA A 241 24.61 -27.02 -30.39
N SER A 242 23.94 -27.50 -29.33
CA SER A 242 22.85 -28.46 -29.50
C SER A 242 21.72 -28.20 -28.51
N ASN A 243 20.60 -27.73 -29.06
CA ASN A 243 19.27 -27.52 -28.47
C ASN A 243 18.94 -26.03 -28.10
N PRO A 244 18.28 -25.26 -28.99
CA PRO A 244 17.99 -23.82 -28.81
C PRO A 244 16.87 -23.50 -27.79
N ALA A 245 16.57 -24.39 -26.84
CA ALA A 245 15.42 -24.26 -25.94
C ALA A 245 15.79 -24.19 -24.44
N ALA A 246 17.07 -24.15 -24.06
CA ALA A 246 17.47 -24.25 -22.65
C ALA A 246 18.59 -23.30 -22.18
N ALA A 247 18.86 -22.22 -22.91
CA ALA A 247 19.79 -21.18 -22.50
C ALA A 247 19.03 -19.89 -22.16
N ALA A 248 18.47 -19.82 -20.97
CA ALA A 248 17.98 -18.57 -20.40
C ALA A 248 18.45 -18.49 -18.95
N LYS A 249 19.32 -17.52 -18.66
CA LYS A 249 19.56 -16.96 -17.32
C LYS A 249 18.21 -16.95 -16.59
N ILE A 250 18.04 -17.62 -15.45
CA ILE A 250 16.73 -17.62 -14.77
C ILE A 250 16.43 -16.15 -14.49
N PRO A 251 15.42 -15.55 -15.15
CA PRO A 251 15.25 -14.13 -15.05
C PRO A 251 14.87 -13.81 -13.61
N THR A 252 15.50 -12.77 -13.06
CA THR A 252 15.09 -12.18 -11.78
C THR A 252 13.60 -11.93 -11.82
N ILE A 253 12.94 -11.86 -10.66
CA ILE A 253 11.50 -11.57 -10.62
C ILE A 253 11.20 -10.25 -11.35
N LEU A 254 12.10 -9.26 -11.25
CA LEU A 254 11.99 -7.99 -11.95
C LEU A 254 12.10 -8.15 -13.48
N GLU A 255 13.01 -8.97 -13.99
CA GLU A 255 13.13 -9.27 -15.43
C GLU A 255 11.92 -10.06 -15.95
N LYS A 256 11.38 -10.99 -15.15
CA LYS A 256 10.12 -11.70 -15.47
C LYS A 256 8.95 -10.74 -15.57
N ILE A 257 8.84 -9.83 -14.61
CA ILE A 257 7.84 -8.77 -14.60
C ILE A 257 8.01 -7.89 -15.84
N TYR A 258 9.22 -7.42 -16.11
CA TYR A 258 9.51 -6.57 -17.27
C TYR A 258 9.08 -7.22 -18.59
N ALA A 259 9.50 -8.47 -18.81
CA ALA A 259 9.15 -9.22 -20.02
C ALA A 259 7.64 -9.41 -20.19
N GLN A 260 6.94 -9.78 -19.10
CA GLN A 260 5.49 -9.92 -19.13
C GLN A 260 4.79 -8.58 -19.39
N ARG A 261 5.26 -7.49 -18.78
CA ARG A 261 4.64 -6.17 -18.97
C ARG A 261 4.83 -5.62 -20.37
N ILE A 262 5.93 -5.91 -21.04
CA ILE A 262 6.04 -5.61 -22.48
C ILE A 262 4.94 -6.32 -23.28
N ALA A 263 4.71 -7.61 -23.02
CA ALA A 263 3.68 -8.38 -23.71
C ALA A 263 2.27 -7.83 -23.41
N ASP A 264 1.98 -7.52 -22.14
CA ASP A 264 0.69 -6.97 -21.72
C ASP A 264 0.41 -5.60 -22.38
N VAL A 265 1.42 -4.73 -22.44
CA VAL A 265 1.30 -3.40 -23.06
C VAL A 265 1.11 -3.51 -24.57
N ALA A 266 1.82 -4.43 -25.23
CA ALA A 266 1.65 -4.69 -26.65
C ALA A 266 0.23 -5.18 -26.97
N ALA A 267 -0.32 -6.08 -26.14
CA ALA A 267 -1.70 -6.55 -26.27
C ALA A 267 -2.71 -5.41 -26.05
N ALA A 268 -2.51 -4.56 -25.04
CA ALA A 268 -3.38 -3.41 -24.77
C ALA A 268 -3.38 -2.40 -25.93
N LYS A 269 -2.20 -2.09 -26.49
CA LYS A 269 -2.03 -1.21 -27.67
C LYS A 269 -2.73 -1.72 -28.92
N ALA A 270 -2.90 -3.04 -29.04
CA ALA A 270 -3.57 -3.67 -30.17
C ALA A 270 -5.10 -3.79 -30.00
N THR A 271 -5.63 -3.47 -28.81
CA THR A 271 -7.05 -3.59 -28.50
C THR A 271 -7.82 -2.38 -29.04
N PRO A 272 -8.86 -2.56 -29.89
CA PRO A 272 -9.69 -1.46 -30.37
C PRO A 272 -10.32 -0.66 -29.23
N GLY A 273 -10.29 0.67 -29.32
CA GLY A 273 -10.78 1.59 -28.28
C GLY A 273 -9.71 1.96 -27.24
N THR A 274 -8.58 1.26 -27.23
CA THR A 274 -7.41 1.59 -26.42
C THR A 274 -6.14 1.56 -27.24
N THR A 275 -6.19 1.82 -28.55
CA THR A 275 -4.97 1.99 -29.34
C THR A 275 -4.28 3.31 -28.97
N PRO A 276 -2.98 3.51 -29.27
CA PRO A 276 -2.33 4.80 -29.05
C PRO A 276 -3.04 5.99 -29.72
N ALA A 277 -3.63 5.78 -30.89
CA ALA A 277 -4.43 6.79 -31.58
C ALA A 277 -5.75 7.08 -30.85
N ASP A 278 -6.43 6.04 -30.35
CA ASP A 278 -7.64 6.19 -29.54
C ASP A 278 -7.35 7.00 -28.27
N LEU A 279 -6.31 6.61 -27.51
CA LEU A 279 -5.96 7.33 -26.27
C LEU A 279 -5.59 8.78 -26.54
N SER A 280 -4.86 9.05 -27.62
CA SER A 280 -4.54 10.42 -28.04
C SER A 280 -5.81 11.22 -28.37
N GLY A 281 -6.77 10.60 -29.08
CA GLY A 281 -8.08 11.20 -29.34
C GLY A 281 -8.88 11.47 -28.07
N LEU A 282 -8.92 10.53 -27.13
CA LEU A 282 -9.62 10.70 -25.85
C LEU A 282 -9.01 11.81 -24.99
N LEU A 283 -7.67 11.95 -25.00
CA LEU A 283 -6.98 13.06 -24.33
C LEU A 283 -7.27 14.40 -25.00
N ALA A 284 -7.28 14.46 -26.34
CA ALA A 284 -7.64 15.67 -27.08
C ALA A 284 -9.10 16.11 -26.83
N LEU A 285 -9.99 15.16 -26.56
CA LEU A 285 -11.38 15.41 -26.15
C LEU A 285 -11.51 15.85 -24.68
N ASN A 286 -10.40 16.00 -23.94
CA ASN A 286 -10.37 16.36 -22.52
C ASN A 286 -11.20 15.43 -21.63
N LEU A 287 -11.26 14.13 -21.96
CA LEU A 287 -12.03 13.15 -21.19
C LEU A 287 -11.36 12.77 -19.87
N ALA A 288 -10.05 13.03 -19.72
CA ALA A 288 -9.34 12.79 -18.47
C ALA A 288 -9.80 13.77 -17.37
N PRO A 289 -10.22 13.30 -16.19
CA PRO A 289 -10.70 14.18 -15.11
C PRO A 289 -9.58 15.09 -14.59
N ALA A 290 -9.89 16.26 -14.03
CA ALA A 290 -8.85 17.18 -13.53
C ALA A 290 -7.90 16.51 -12.51
N PRO A 291 -6.56 16.65 -12.67
CA PRO A 291 -5.59 16.03 -11.78
C PRO A 291 -5.36 16.89 -10.53
N ILE A 292 -4.88 16.27 -9.45
CA ILE A 292 -4.35 16.93 -8.26
C ILE A 292 -2.83 17.07 -8.38
N ALA A 293 -2.30 18.26 -8.09
CA ALA A 293 -0.87 18.48 -8.01
C ALA A 293 -0.25 17.70 -6.82
N LEU A 294 0.49 16.63 -7.12
CA LEU A 294 1.05 15.71 -6.13
C LEU A 294 1.95 16.42 -5.10
N VAL A 295 2.86 17.29 -5.55
CA VAL A 295 3.81 18.00 -4.68
C VAL A 295 3.08 18.85 -3.64
N GLN A 296 2.09 19.64 -4.08
CA GLN A 296 1.28 20.47 -3.18
C GLN A 296 0.47 19.62 -2.22
N ARG A 297 -0.08 18.48 -2.68
CA ARG A 297 -0.84 17.55 -1.85
C ARG A 297 0.00 16.91 -0.75
N LEU A 298 1.25 16.56 -1.02
CA LEU A 298 2.14 15.99 0.00
C LEU A 298 2.61 17.05 1.00
N LYS A 299 2.82 18.29 0.54
CA LYS A 299 3.26 19.42 1.39
C LYS A 299 2.14 20.08 2.22
N SER A 300 0.87 19.85 1.89
CA SER A 300 -0.25 20.54 2.56
C SER A 300 -0.56 19.99 3.95
N ARG A 301 -0.03 18.82 4.32
CA ARG A 301 -0.19 18.25 5.67
C ARG A 301 0.99 18.67 6.56
N LYS A 302 0.70 18.97 7.82
CA LYS A 302 1.76 19.14 8.83
C LYS A 302 2.31 17.76 9.21
N GLY A 303 3.63 17.60 9.15
CA GLY A 303 4.31 16.33 9.37
C GLY A 303 4.27 15.41 8.14
N THR A 304 4.55 14.12 8.35
CA THR A 304 4.66 13.14 7.28
C THR A 304 3.30 12.80 6.66
N ALA A 305 3.19 12.93 5.34
CA ALA A 305 2.00 12.56 4.58
C ALA A 305 1.87 11.04 4.42
N LEU A 306 0.62 10.54 4.37
CA LEU A 306 0.33 9.13 4.15
C LEU A 306 0.01 8.84 2.67
N MET A 307 0.71 7.87 2.10
CA MET A 307 0.38 7.23 0.83
C MET A 307 -0.15 5.81 1.12
N ALA A 308 -1.47 5.65 1.17
CA ALA A 308 -2.11 4.38 1.52
C ALA A 308 -2.24 3.48 0.29
N GLU A 309 -1.64 2.28 0.33
CA GLU A 309 -1.57 1.37 -0.81
C GLU A 309 -2.62 0.25 -0.73
N ILE A 310 -3.42 0.12 -1.79
CA ILE A 310 -4.39 -0.96 -1.98
C ILE A 310 -3.76 -2.04 -2.85
N LYS A 311 -3.57 -3.23 -2.27
CA LYS A 311 -3.00 -4.41 -2.97
C LYS A 311 -3.69 -5.71 -2.58
N ARG A 312 -3.96 -6.56 -3.57
CA ARG A 312 -4.54 -7.90 -3.34
C ARG A 312 -3.48 -8.98 -3.14
N ALA A 313 -2.33 -8.85 -3.80
CA ALA A 313 -1.23 -9.81 -3.73
C ALA A 313 0.12 -9.10 -3.84
N SER A 314 1.22 -9.83 -3.65
CA SER A 314 2.58 -9.38 -3.96
C SER A 314 3.47 -10.55 -4.41
N PRO A 315 4.54 -10.30 -5.19
CA PRO A 315 5.48 -11.35 -5.58
C PRO A 315 6.09 -12.12 -4.40
N SER A 316 6.36 -11.42 -3.29
CA SER A 316 7.03 -12.00 -2.12
C SER A 316 6.10 -12.78 -1.18
N LYS A 317 4.80 -12.41 -1.11
CA LYS A 317 3.85 -12.97 -0.13
C LYS A 317 2.66 -13.70 -0.76
N GLY A 318 2.53 -13.69 -2.08
CA GLY A 318 1.37 -14.23 -2.76
C GLY A 318 0.10 -13.43 -2.43
N PRO A 319 -1.09 -14.08 -2.43
CA PRO A 319 -2.35 -13.47 -2.04
C PRO A 319 -2.33 -12.88 -0.62
N ILE A 320 -2.76 -11.63 -0.47
CA ILE A 320 -2.86 -10.90 0.81
C ILE A 320 -4.33 -10.70 1.16
N ALA A 321 -5.11 -10.10 0.25
CA ALA A 321 -6.49 -9.72 0.48
C ALA A 321 -7.28 -9.75 -0.84
N MET A 322 -7.53 -10.96 -1.36
CA MET A 322 -8.16 -11.13 -2.68
C MET A 322 -9.61 -10.65 -2.74
N SER A 323 -10.31 -10.63 -1.60
CA SER A 323 -11.69 -10.18 -1.48
C SER A 323 -11.84 -8.66 -1.31
N THR A 324 -10.75 -7.90 -1.29
CA THR A 324 -10.79 -6.44 -1.10
C THR A 324 -11.60 -5.75 -2.20
N ASN A 325 -12.64 -5.03 -1.78
CA ASN A 325 -13.30 -4.03 -2.60
C ASN A 325 -12.48 -2.73 -2.59
N VAL A 326 -11.90 -2.39 -3.74
CA VAL A 326 -10.99 -1.25 -3.90
C VAL A 326 -11.70 0.09 -3.68
N ALA A 327 -12.97 0.22 -4.07
CA ALA A 327 -13.76 1.43 -3.86
C ALA A 327 -14.03 1.70 -2.38
N GLU A 328 -14.47 0.68 -1.64
CA GLU A 328 -14.69 0.76 -0.19
C GLU A 328 -13.40 1.09 0.56
N GLN A 329 -12.30 0.43 0.19
CA GLN A 329 -10.99 0.67 0.81
C GLN A 329 -10.46 2.09 0.52
N ALA A 330 -10.68 2.60 -0.70
CA ALA A 330 -10.31 3.96 -1.07
C ALA A 330 -11.08 5.02 -0.26
N ILE A 331 -12.39 4.82 -0.06
CA ILE A 331 -13.20 5.69 0.82
C ILE A 331 -12.66 5.65 2.25
N ALA A 332 -12.38 4.45 2.79
CA ALA A 332 -11.85 4.30 4.13
C ALA A 332 -10.52 5.06 4.31
N TYR A 333 -9.58 4.93 3.37
CA TYR A 333 -8.31 5.66 3.40
C TYR A 333 -8.49 7.18 3.23
N ALA A 334 -9.40 7.62 2.36
CA ALA A 334 -9.68 9.03 2.16
C ALA A 334 -10.29 9.70 3.41
N LEU A 335 -11.22 9.03 4.08
CA LEU A 335 -11.83 9.50 5.34
C LEU A 335 -10.89 9.35 6.54
N ALA A 336 -9.89 8.46 6.46
CA ALA A 336 -8.85 8.38 7.47
C ALA A 336 -7.85 9.54 7.38
N GLY A 337 -7.72 10.19 6.22
CA GLY A 337 -6.83 11.33 5.99
C GLY A 337 -5.62 11.03 5.09
N ALA A 338 -5.65 9.96 4.29
CA ALA A 338 -4.59 9.68 3.32
C ALA A 338 -4.38 10.88 2.38
N SER A 339 -3.13 11.21 2.08
CA SER A 339 -2.79 12.26 1.09
C SER A 339 -2.75 11.69 -0.32
N VAL A 340 -2.36 10.42 -0.44
CA VAL A 340 -2.32 9.66 -1.70
C VAL A 340 -2.94 8.28 -1.45
N ILE A 341 -3.71 7.78 -2.41
CA ILE A 341 -4.11 6.39 -2.50
C ILE A 341 -3.35 5.75 -3.67
N SER A 342 -2.47 4.81 -3.34
CA SER A 342 -1.71 4.03 -4.30
C SER A 342 -2.50 2.79 -4.69
N VAL A 343 -2.80 2.62 -5.97
CA VAL A 343 -3.55 1.45 -6.46
C VAL A 343 -2.65 0.63 -7.35
N LEU A 344 -2.47 -0.65 -7.00
CA LEU A 344 -1.74 -1.59 -7.84
C LEU A 344 -2.58 -1.94 -9.07
N THR A 345 -2.04 -1.72 -10.27
CA THR A 345 -2.73 -2.02 -11.53
C THR A 345 -2.12 -3.18 -12.31
N GLU A 346 -1.04 -3.77 -11.79
CA GLU A 346 -0.34 -4.89 -12.41
C GLU A 346 -1.14 -6.21 -12.23
N PRO A 347 -1.51 -6.90 -13.32
CA PRO A 347 -2.49 -8.00 -13.28
C PRO A 347 -1.91 -9.35 -12.83
N THR A 348 -0.64 -9.63 -13.08
CA THR A 348 -0.06 -10.97 -12.98
C THR A 348 0.40 -11.31 -11.56
N TRP A 349 1.21 -10.45 -10.95
CA TRP A 349 1.79 -10.66 -9.61
C TRP A 349 1.03 -9.94 -8.50
N PHE A 350 0.52 -8.73 -8.77
CA PHE A 350 -0.21 -7.95 -7.76
C PHE A 350 -1.73 -8.18 -7.80
N LYS A 351 -2.24 -8.82 -8.86
CA LYS A 351 -3.67 -9.09 -9.09
C LYS A 351 -4.52 -7.80 -9.07
N GLY A 352 -3.95 -6.73 -9.59
CA GLY A 352 -4.58 -5.43 -9.76
C GLY A 352 -5.10 -5.22 -11.18
N SER A 353 -5.77 -4.09 -11.41
CA SER A 353 -6.25 -3.70 -12.74
C SER A 353 -6.45 -2.18 -12.83
N LEU A 354 -6.53 -1.66 -14.05
CA LEU A 354 -6.93 -0.25 -14.27
C LEU A 354 -8.36 0.03 -13.83
N VAL A 355 -9.24 -0.96 -13.91
CA VAL A 355 -10.62 -0.84 -13.43
C VAL A 355 -10.61 -0.58 -11.92
N ASP A 356 -9.76 -1.26 -11.16
CA ASP A 356 -9.60 -1.00 -9.73
C ASP A 356 -9.22 0.45 -9.44
N MET A 357 -8.26 0.99 -10.19
CA MET A 357 -7.85 2.39 -10.04
C MET A 357 -8.97 3.36 -10.40
N ARG A 358 -9.69 3.11 -11.50
CA ARG A 358 -10.85 3.92 -11.89
C ARG A 358 -11.93 3.89 -10.81
N MET A 359 -12.25 2.71 -10.27
CA MET A 359 -13.25 2.57 -9.20
C MET A 359 -12.80 3.27 -7.91
N ALA A 360 -11.53 3.18 -7.52
CA ALA A 360 -10.98 3.96 -6.40
C ALA A 360 -11.16 5.47 -6.64
N ARG A 361 -10.80 5.94 -7.84
CA ARG A 361 -10.89 7.35 -8.21
C ARG A 361 -12.33 7.86 -8.20
N GLU A 362 -13.27 7.10 -8.76
CA GLU A 362 -14.69 7.45 -8.79
C GLU A 362 -15.31 7.47 -7.40
N ALA A 363 -14.98 6.50 -6.54
CA ALA A 363 -15.51 6.39 -5.19
C ALA A 363 -15.20 7.60 -4.30
N ILE A 364 -14.03 8.21 -4.49
CA ILE A 364 -13.58 9.40 -3.74
C ILE A 364 -13.84 10.71 -4.47
N ALA A 365 -14.48 10.69 -5.65
CA ALA A 365 -14.54 11.86 -6.53
C ALA A 365 -15.35 13.03 -5.98
N THR A 366 -16.27 12.75 -5.07
CA THR A 366 -17.16 13.74 -4.44
C THR A 366 -16.54 14.37 -3.19
N LEU A 367 -15.41 13.83 -2.70
CA LEU A 367 -14.72 14.37 -1.55
C LEU A 367 -13.97 15.65 -1.94
N PRO A 368 -14.24 16.80 -1.29
CA PRO A 368 -13.64 18.08 -1.68
C PRO A 368 -12.12 18.06 -1.54
N ASN A 369 -11.60 17.38 -0.52
CA ASN A 369 -10.17 17.23 -0.27
C ASN A 369 -9.69 15.81 -0.59
N ARG A 370 -10.24 15.18 -1.64
CA ARG A 370 -9.87 13.80 -2.02
C ARG A 370 -8.34 13.59 -2.08
N PRO A 371 -7.83 12.42 -1.71
CA PRO A 371 -6.44 12.03 -1.96
C PRO A 371 -6.08 12.06 -3.45
N ALA A 372 -4.80 12.21 -3.76
CA ALA A 372 -4.29 11.94 -5.10
C ALA A 372 -4.27 10.43 -5.39
N ILE A 373 -4.52 10.02 -6.63
CA ILE A 373 -4.44 8.63 -7.08
C ILE A 373 -3.08 8.38 -7.73
N LEU A 374 -2.32 7.45 -7.15
CA LEU A 374 -1.08 6.94 -7.72
C LEU A 374 -1.35 5.60 -8.43
N ARG A 375 -1.07 5.56 -9.74
CA ARG A 375 -0.95 4.28 -10.46
C ARG A 375 0.37 3.61 -10.07
N LYS A 376 0.28 2.54 -9.28
CA LYS A 376 1.44 1.71 -8.91
C LYS A 376 1.51 0.52 -9.87
N ASP A 377 2.40 0.61 -10.83
CA ASP A 377 2.62 -0.38 -11.89
C ASP A 377 4.08 -0.28 -12.35
N PHE A 378 4.50 -1.19 -13.20
CA PHE A 378 5.77 -1.12 -13.91
C PHE A 378 5.53 -0.39 -15.24
N ILE A 379 5.76 0.92 -15.22
CA ILE A 379 5.55 1.81 -16.37
C ILE A 379 6.78 1.78 -17.28
N LEU A 380 6.59 1.26 -18.50
CA LEU A 380 7.62 1.08 -19.52
C LEU A 380 7.35 1.93 -20.77
N ASP A 381 6.12 2.46 -20.91
CA ASP A 381 5.64 3.13 -22.12
C ASP A 381 4.71 4.31 -21.85
N GLU A 382 4.83 5.36 -22.69
CA GLU A 382 3.98 6.56 -22.69
C GLU A 382 2.50 6.19 -22.80
N TYR A 383 2.20 5.10 -23.51
CA TYR A 383 0.87 4.50 -23.57
C TYR A 383 0.27 4.23 -22.18
N GLN A 384 1.05 3.65 -21.26
CA GLN A 384 0.56 3.36 -19.91
C GLN A 384 0.32 4.66 -19.12
N ILE A 385 1.09 5.72 -19.38
CA ILE A 385 0.90 7.01 -18.72
C ILE A 385 -0.37 7.70 -19.26
N ALA A 386 -0.58 7.66 -20.58
CA ALA A 386 -1.81 8.15 -21.22
C ALA A 386 -3.05 7.43 -20.68
N GLU A 387 -2.98 6.11 -20.62
CA GLU A 387 -4.01 5.24 -20.07
C GLU A 387 -4.27 5.55 -18.59
N ALA A 388 -3.22 5.73 -17.78
CA ALA A 388 -3.34 6.10 -16.37
C ALA A 388 -4.10 7.42 -16.21
N ARG A 389 -3.72 8.44 -16.99
CA ARG A 389 -4.33 9.76 -16.96
C ARG A 389 -5.82 9.72 -17.29
N LEU A 390 -6.20 8.98 -18.32
CA LEU A 390 -7.61 8.79 -18.74
C LEU A 390 -8.43 8.05 -17.68
N HIS A 391 -7.81 7.11 -16.95
CA HIS A 391 -8.45 6.40 -15.83
C HIS A 391 -8.41 7.20 -14.51
N GLY A 392 -7.95 8.46 -14.56
CA GLY A 392 -8.02 9.40 -13.45
C GLY A 392 -6.89 9.30 -12.44
N ALA A 393 -5.73 8.76 -12.84
CA ALA A 393 -4.50 8.92 -12.07
C ALA A 393 -4.11 10.41 -11.99
N ASP A 394 -3.59 10.80 -10.82
CA ASP A 394 -2.97 12.10 -10.58
C ASP A 394 -1.44 12.01 -10.66
N THR A 395 -0.88 10.80 -10.52
CA THR A 395 0.55 10.49 -10.64
C THR A 395 0.77 9.02 -11.00
N VAL A 396 1.98 8.71 -11.48
CA VAL A 396 2.44 7.37 -11.85
C VAL A 396 3.78 7.06 -11.17
N LEU A 397 4.06 5.77 -10.97
CA LEU A 397 5.38 5.29 -10.52
C LEU A 397 6.35 5.14 -11.70
N LEU A 398 7.56 5.66 -11.58
CA LEU A 398 8.69 5.36 -12.48
C LEU A 398 9.82 4.73 -11.67
N ILE A 399 10.29 3.54 -12.06
CA ILE A 399 11.29 2.78 -11.30
C ILE A 399 12.64 2.88 -12.01
N VAL A 400 13.64 3.47 -11.35
CA VAL A 400 14.96 3.69 -11.96
C VAL A 400 15.66 2.36 -12.29
N ALA A 401 15.58 1.38 -11.40
CA ALA A 401 16.19 0.05 -11.59
C ALA A 401 15.68 -0.72 -12.83
N MET A 402 14.55 -0.30 -13.43
CA MET A 402 13.96 -0.97 -14.60
C MET A 402 14.11 -0.19 -15.91
N LEU A 403 14.49 1.08 -15.85
CA LEU A 403 14.41 1.98 -16.99
C LEU A 403 15.81 2.47 -17.37
N PRO A 404 16.23 2.26 -18.63
CA PRO A 404 17.41 2.94 -19.15
C PRO A 404 17.28 4.46 -18.96
N PRO A 405 18.36 5.20 -18.65
CA PRO A 405 18.29 6.64 -18.35
C PRO A 405 17.57 7.47 -19.41
N THR A 406 17.75 7.13 -20.69
CA THR A 406 17.06 7.80 -21.81
C THR A 406 15.55 7.55 -21.77
N ARG A 407 15.12 6.30 -21.52
CA ARG A 407 13.71 5.93 -21.41
C ARG A 407 13.05 6.59 -20.20
N LEU A 408 13.74 6.62 -19.06
CA LEU A 408 13.29 7.31 -17.85
C LEU A 408 13.00 8.80 -18.12
N ARG A 409 13.93 9.49 -18.79
CA ARG A 409 13.74 10.92 -19.18
C ARG A 409 12.53 11.12 -20.08
N THR A 410 12.33 10.27 -21.08
CA THR A 410 11.17 10.36 -21.97
C THR A 410 9.86 10.17 -21.23
N LEU A 411 9.77 9.15 -20.38
CA LEU A 411 8.55 8.85 -19.61
C LEU A 411 8.24 9.95 -18.59
N TYR A 412 9.26 10.47 -17.91
CA TYR A 412 9.12 11.57 -16.97
C TYR A 412 8.60 12.83 -17.67
N ALA A 413 9.23 13.25 -18.78
CA ALA A 413 8.79 14.40 -19.56
C ALA A 413 7.36 14.25 -20.11
N TYR A 414 7.00 13.04 -20.58
CA TYR A 414 5.65 12.76 -21.06
C TYR A 414 4.61 12.87 -19.94
N SER A 415 4.92 12.36 -18.74
CA SER A 415 4.04 12.49 -17.57
C SER A 415 3.81 13.96 -17.17
N LEU A 416 4.88 14.77 -17.17
CA LEU A 416 4.78 16.21 -16.93
C LEU A 416 3.90 16.91 -17.98
N GLY A 417 4.02 16.53 -19.25
CA GLY A 417 3.18 17.04 -20.33
C GLY A 417 1.67 16.78 -20.14
N LEU A 418 1.32 15.76 -19.34
CA LEU A 418 -0.06 15.44 -18.95
C LEU A 418 -0.46 16.02 -17.57
N GLY A 419 0.41 16.85 -16.96
CA GLY A 419 0.18 17.50 -15.67
C GLY A 419 0.36 16.60 -14.46
N MET A 420 1.10 15.48 -14.60
CA MET A 420 1.33 14.51 -13.53
C MET A 420 2.82 14.47 -13.16
N GLU A 421 3.18 14.92 -11.95
CA GLU A 421 4.51 14.72 -11.37
C GLU A 421 4.68 13.24 -10.96
N PRO A 422 5.61 12.48 -11.57
CA PRO A 422 5.84 11.08 -11.20
C PRO A 422 6.44 10.91 -9.80
N LEU A 423 6.07 9.81 -9.13
CA LEU A 423 6.87 9.28 -8.03
C LEU A 423 8.02 8.47 -8.63
N VAL A 424 9.25 8.99 -8.53
CA VAL A 424 10.45 8.31 -9.04
C VAL A 424 11.03 7.42 -7.94
N GLU A 425 11.02 6.10 -8.16
CA GLU A 425 11.46 5.10 -7.20
C GLU A 425 12.94 4.73 -7.36
N VAL A 426 13.67 4.77 -6.24
CA VAL A 426 15.11 4.49 -6.13
C VAL A 426 15.39 3.54 -4.96
N ASN A 427 16.50 2.80 -5.02
CA ASN A 427 16.94 1.90 -3.95
C ASN A 427 18.38 2.18 -3.47
N ASN A 428 19.20 2.90 -4.23
CA ASN A 428 20.60 3.19 -3.90
C ASN A 428 21.04 4.61 -4.32
N ALA A 429 22.27 4.97 -3.97
CA ALA A 429 22.83 6.32 -4.21
C ALA A 429 22.98 6.65 -5.70
N THR A 430 23.30 5.67 -6.55
CA THR A 430 23.43 5.86 -8.00
C THR A 430 22.08 6.19 -8.63
N GLU A 431 21.04 5.45 -8.26
CA GLU A 431 19.68 5.70 -8.72
C GLU A 431 19.15 7.04 -8.20
N MET A 432 19.45 7.38 -6.94
CA MET A 432 19.13 8.68 -6.35
C MET A 432 19.79 9.83 -7.14
N ALA A 433 21.08 9.70 -7.48
CA ALA A 433 21.77 10.72 -8.27
C ALA A 433 21.11 10.92 -9.64
N LEU A 434 20.70 9.84 -10.31
CA LEU A 434 19.99 9.92 -11.59
C LEU A 434 18.60 10.57 -11.45
N ALA A 435 17.84 10.24 -10.40
CA ALA A 435 16.55 10.86 -10.12
C ALA A 435 16.68 12.37 -9.82
N LEU A 436 17.75 12.79 -9.15
CA LEU A 436 18.06 14.20 -8.91
C LEU A 436 18.49 14.93 -10.19
N GLU A 437 19.29 14.30 -11.06
CA GLU A 437 19.67 14.85 -12.35
C GLU A 437 18.48 14.99 -13.31
N LEU A 438 17.51 14.07 -13.20
CA LEU A 438 16.25 14.12 -13.93
C LEU A 438 15.39 15.35 -13.54
N GLY A 439 15.60 15.90 -12.34
CA GLY A 439 14.80 16.99 -11.79
C GLY A 439 13.53 16.53 -11.08
N ALA A 440 13.48 15.26 -10.63
CA ALA A 440 12.32 14.70 -9.95
C ALA A 440 11.98 15.47 -8.66
N GLN A 441 10.72 15.91 -8.52
CA GLN A 441 10.26 16.63 -7.32
C GLN A 441 9.72 15.69 -6.24
N VAL A 442 9.36 14.46 -6.59
CA VAL A 442 8.90 13.43 -5.66
C VAL A 442 9.69 12.15 -5.87
N ILE A 443 10.52 11.79 -4.88
CA ILE A 443 11.41 10.63 -4.95
C ILE A 443 11.04 9.64 -3.84
N GLY A 444 10.76 8.40 -4.22
CA GLY A 444 10.45 7.32 -3.30
C GLY A 444 11.63 6.38 -3.10
N VAL A 445 12.11 6.24 -1.86
CA VAL A 445 13.13 5.25 -1.53
C VAL A 445 12.45 3.93 -1.19
N ASN A 446 12.63 2.92 -2.03
CA ASN A 446 12.15 1.58 -1.74
C ASN A 446 13.12 0.89 -0.79
N ASN A 447 12.72 0.75 0.47
CA ASN A 447 13.48 -0.02 1.46
C ASN A 447 13.51 -1.52 1.12
N ARG A 448 12.67 -1.97 0.19
CA ARG A 448 12.72 -3.33 -0.36
C ARG A 448 13.53 -3.35 -1.65
N ASN A 449 14.58 -4.15 -1.69
CA ASN A 449 15.30 -4.38 -2.94
C ASN A 449 14.41 -5.17 -3.92
N LEU A 450 14.19 -4.65 -5.13
CA LEU A 450 13.28 -5.24 -6.11
C LEU A 450 13.84 -6.50 -6.81
N HIS A 451 15.14 -6.77 -6.66
CA HIS A 451 15.77 -7.96 -7.23
C HIS A 451 15.61 -9.19 -6.32
N ASP A 452 15.65 -9.01 -5.00
CA ASP A 452 15.62 -10.11 -4.00
C ASP A 452 14.50 -10.00 -2.95
N PHE A 453 13.74 -8.90 -2.93
CA PHE A 453 12.65 -8.57 -2.01
C PHE A 453 13.05 -8.44 -0.53
N GLN A 454 14.34 -8.34 -0.20
CA GLN A 454 14.80 -8.07 1.18
C GLN A 454 14.52 -6.62 1.58
N VAL A 455 14.15 -6.41 2.85
CA VAL A 455 13.82 -5.08 3.39
C VAL A 455 14.96 -4.59 4.27
N ASP A 456 15.58 -3.48 3.87
CA ASP A 456 16.54 -2.72 4.68
C ASP A 456 15.98 -1.32 4.99
N MET A 457 15.50 -1.16 6.23
CA MET A 457 14.93 0.08 6.74
C MET A 457 15.94 1.22 6.90
N ALA A 458 17.26 0.92 6.83
CA ALA A 458 18.30 1.94 6.85
C ALA A 458 18.58 2.55 5.47
N THR A 459 18.02 1.98 4.38
CA THR A 459 18.19 2.52 3.01
C THR A 459 17.76 3.97 2.91
N THR A 460 16.53 4.28 3.35
CA THR A 460 16.03 5.66 3.37
C THR A 460 16.94 6.58 4.19
N SER A 461 17.38 6.13 5.38
CA SER A 461 18.25 6.93 6.25
C SER A 461 19.63 7.21 5.64
N ARG A 462 20.16 6.32 4.79
CA ARG A 462 21.45 6.55 4.09
C ARG A 462 21.32 7.54 2.93
N LEU A 463 20.13 7.66 2.34
CA LEU A 463 19.92 8.50 1.14
C LEU A 463 19.37 9.89 1.46
N VAL A 464 18.86 10.11 2.68
CA VAL A 464 18.23 11.38 3.06
C VAL A 464 19.15 12.59 2.95
N ASP A 465 20.45 12.41 3.21
CA ASP A 465 21.42 13.50 3.14
C ASP A 465 21.59 14.07 1.72
N MET A 466 21.29 13.27 0.68
CA MET A 466 21.38 13.70 -0.71
C MET A 466 20.30 14.72 -1.10
N VAL A 467 19.24 14.87 -0.30
CA VAL A 467 18.08 15.74 -0.61
C VAL A 467 17.88 16.91 0.36
N LYS A 468 18.64 16.98 1.47
CA LYS A 468 18.43 17.97 2.56
C LYS A 468 18.39 19.45 2.13
N GLU A 469 19.03 19.81 1.02
CA GLU A 469 19.11 21.19 0.52
C GLU A 469 18.36 21.38 -0.81
N ARG A 470 17.50 20.43 -1.17
CA ARG A 470 16.76 20.43 -2.43
C ARG A 470 15.27 20.54 -2.15
N ASP A 471 14.54 21.20 -3.05
CA ASP A 471 13.08 21.25 -2.98
C ASP A 471 12.46 19.95 -3.54
N VAL A 472 12.72 18.84 -2.85
CA VAL A 472 12.28 17.48 -3.20
C VAL A 472 11.49 16.89 -2.05
N VAL A 473 10.34 16.30 -2.34
CA VAL A 473 9.58 15.50 -1.37
C VAL A 473 10.14 14.08 -1.38
N LEU A 474 10.89 13.73 -0.35
CA LEU A 474 11.37 12.37 -0.14
C LEU A 474 10.27 11.51 0.50
N CYS A 475 10.02 10.34 -0.09
CA CYS A 475 9.04 9.38 0.39
C CYS A 475 9.73 8.08 0.81
N ALA A 476 9.41 7.53 1.98
CA ALA A 476 9.86 6.19 2.36
C ALA A 476 8.83 5.14 1.92
N LEU A 477 9.28 4.10 1.20
CA LEU A 477 8.43 3.04 0.66
C LEU A 477 8.83 1.69 1.26
N SER A 478 7.84 0.83 1.50
CA SER A 478 8.01 -0.55 2.00
C SER A 478 8.54 -0.68 3.44
N GLY A 479 8.12 -1.75 4.12
CA GLY A 479 8.65 -2.16 5.42
C GLY A 479 8.10 -1.42 6.65
N ILE A 480 7.35 -0.35 6.45
CA ILE A 480 6.76 0.47 7.53
C ILE A 480 5.54 -0.25 8.11
N SER A 481 5.58 -0.51 9.41
CA SER A 481 4.57 -1.33 10.10
C SER A 481 4.07 -0.78 11.43
N ASN A 482 4.81 0.14 12.05
CA ASN A 482 4.48 0.70 13.36
C ASN A 482 4.78 2.21 13.42
N SER A 483 4.28 2.88 14.45
CA SER A 483 4.42 4.33 14.63
C SER A 483 5.86 4.78 14.86
N GLY A 484 6.70 3.93 15.45
CA GLY A 484 8.13 4.20 15.64
C GLY A 484 8.88 4.33 14.31
N ASP A 485 8.54 3.51 13.31
CA ASP A 485 9.10 3.61 11.95
C ASP A 485 8.79 4.97 11.32
N VAL A 486 7.53 5.42 11.46
CA VAL A 486 7.07 6.71 10.93
C VAL A 486 7.75 7.86 11.65
N GLN A 487 7.81 7.82 12.99
CA GLN A 487 8.45 8.85 13.78
C GLN A 487 9.92 9.04 13.39
N LYS A 488 10.66 7.93 13.24
CA LYS A 488 12.05 7.96 12.78
C LYS A 488 12.21 8.65 11.43
N TYR A 489 11.33 8.35 10.47
CA TYR A 489 11.38 8.98 9.15
C TYR A 489 10.95 10.45 9.17
N SER A 490 9.95 10.79 9.98
CA SER A 490 9.52 12.18 10.22
C SER A 490 10.67 13.03 10.77
N GLU A 491 11.40 12.53 11.78
CA GLU A 491 12.57 13.19 12.37
C GLU A 491 13.73 13.37 11.37
N GLN A 492 13.82 12.50 10.36
CA GLN A 492 14.82 12.58 9.29
C GLN A 492 14.40 13.54 8.16
N GLY A 493 13.21 14.14 8.22
CA GLY A 493 12.70 15.04 7.18
C GLY A 493 12.04 14.34 5.99
N VAL A 494 11.65 13.07 6.14
CA VAL A 494 10.87 12.35 5.12
C VAL A 494 9.46 12.96 5.04
N GLY A 495 9.10 13.45 3.85
CA GLY A 495 7.84 14.15 3.61
C GLY A 495 6.63 13.22 3.51
N ALA A 496 6.81 11.95 3.11
CA ALA A 496 5.70 11.00 3.04
C ALA A 496 6.12 9.54 3.27
N VAL A 497 5.18 8.70 3.67
CA VAL A 497 5.35 7.25 3.84
C VAL A 497 4.33 6.48 3.02
N LEU A 498 4.78 5.46 2.29
CA LEU A 498 3.91 4.55 1.56
C LEU A 498 3.72 3.24 2.32
N ILE A 499 2.48 2.97 2.71
CA ILE A 499 2.12 1.87 3.59
C ILE A 499 1.01 1.06 2.93
N GLY A 500 1.24 -0.23 2.75
CA GLY A 500 0.28 -1.12 2.12
C GLY A 500 -0.09 -2.30 2.98
N GLU A 501 0.86 -3.20 3.25
CA GLU A 501 0.54 -4.48 3.86
C GLU A 501 -0.04 -4.35 5.27
N ALA A 502 0.54 -3.49 6.12
CA ALA A 502 0.04 -3.26 7.46
C ALA A 502 -1.40 -2.69 7.43
N LEU A 503 -1.68 -1.74 6.53
CA LEU A 503 -3.03 -1.17 6.36
C LEU A 503 -4.03 -2.21 5.83
N MET A 504 -3.62 -3.07 4.90
CA MET A 504 -4.49 -4.10 4.31
C MET A 504 -4.85 -5.22 5.30
N ARG A 505 -4.04 -5.44 6.34
CA ARG A 505 -4.30 -6.43 7.41
C ARG A 505 -5.02 -5.82 8.61
N ALA A 506 -5.06 -4.51 8.74
CA ALA A 506 -5.67 -3.82 9.87
C ALA A 506 -7.18 -4.10 9.90
N ALA A 507 -7.68 -4.53 11.06
CA ALA A 507 -9.12 -4.69 11.27
C ALA A 507 -9.86 -3.35 11.21
N ASP A 508 -9.21 -2.29 11.72
CA ASP A 508 -9.64 -0.89 11.63
C ASP A 508 -8.53 -0.03 11.04
N PRO A 509 -8.56 0.20 9.71
CA PRO A 509 -7.59 1.05 9.04
C PRO A 509 -7.59 2.49 9.54
N LYS A 510 -8.72 3.04 10.01
CA LYS A 510 -8.81 4.44 10.45
C LYS A 510 -8.13 4.63 11.79
N ALA A 511 -8.43 3.78 12.77
CA ALA A 511 -7.76 3.76 14.06
C ALA A 511 -6.27 3.48 13.90
N PHE A 512 -5.93 2.48 13.08
CA PHE A 512 -4.55 2.11 12.82
C PHE A 512 -3.76 3.25 12.16
N ILE A 513 -4.31 3.95 11.16
CA ILE A 513 -3.65 5.12 10.53
C ILE A 513 -3.37 6.22 11.56
N ARG A 514 -4.32 6.49 12.46
CA ARG A 514 -4.16 7.54 13.49
C ARG A 514 -3.08 7.18 14.49
N GLU A 515 -3.07 5.94 14.97
CA GLU A 515 -2.01 5.44 15.85
C GLU A 515 -0.64 5.51 15.15
N LEU A 516 -0.58 5.01 13.93
CA LEU A 516 0.63 4.91 13.11
C LEU A 516 1.27 6.27 12.84
N LEU A 517 0.46 7.32 12.65
CA LEU A 517 0.93 8.68 12.35
C LEU A 517 0.89 9.60 13.58
N SER A 518 0.55 9.07 14.77
CA SER A 518 0.36 9.85 16.00
C SER A 518 -0.58 11.05 15.80
N TRP A 519 -1.63 10.87 14.99
CA TRP A 519 -2.62 11.91 14.76
C TRP A 519 -3.55 12.06 15.96
N PRO A 520 -3.93 13.30 16.33
CA PRO A 520 -4.81 13.51 17.47
C PRO A 520 -6.16 12.82 17.27
N ALA A 521 -6.79 12.45 18.39
CA ALA A 521 -8.16 11.99 18.37
C ALA A 521 -9.06 13.07 17.73
N PRO A 522 -10.09 12.68 16.95
CA PRO A 522 -11.00 13.64 16.36
C PRO A 522 -11.69 14.42 17.47
N THR A 523 -11.66 15.74 17.38
CA THR A 523 -12.44 16.60 18.26
C THR A 523 -13.93 16.29 18.06
N PRO A 524 -14.69 16.03 19.15
CA PRO A 524 -16.13 15.88 19.03
C PRO A 524 -16.70 17.14 18.41
N LYS A 525 -17.35 17.02 17.25
CA LYS A 525 -18.05 18.17 16.67
C LYS A 525 -19.19 18.53 17.62
N PRO A 526 -19.35 19.82 17.99
CA PRO A 526 -20.43 20.24 18.87
C PRO A 526 -21.77 19.83 18.25
N SER A 527 -22.65 19.30 19.08
CA SER A 527 -24.05 19.02 18.71
C SER A 527 -24.69 20.32 18.22
N THR A 528 -25.02 20.39 16.93
CA THR A 528 -25.82 21.49 16.39
C THR A 528 -27.30 21.19 16.63
N PRO A 529 -28.09 22.17 17.11
CA PRO A 529 -29.52 21.97 17.27
C PRO A 529 -30.18 21.60 15.93
N THR A 530 -31.24 20.79 15.99
CA THR A 530 -32.03 20.39 14.82
C THR A 530 -32.55 21.62 14.07
N LEU A 531 -32.30 21.68 12.76
CA LEU A 531 -32.82 22.79 11.95
C LEU A 531 -34.30 22.61 11.65
N VAL A 532 -35.02 23.71 11.50
CA VAL A 532 -36.47 23.72 11.27
C VAL A 532 -36.79 24.41 9.94
N LYS A 533 -37.49 23.69 9.08
CA LYS A 533 -38.07 24.20 7.83
C LYS A 533 -39.59 24.34 7.97
N ILE A 534 -40.10 25.53 7.66
CA ILE A 534 -41.54 25.82 7.57
C ILE A 534 -41.95 25.88 6.10
N CYS A 535 -42.66 24.87 5.61
CA CYS A 535 -43.01 24.71 4.20
C CYS A 535 -44.41 25.27 3.87
N GLY A 536 -44.58 25.80 2.66
CA GLY A 536 -45.86 26.32 2.18
C GLY A 536 -46.21 27.70 2.73
N ILE A 537 -45.22 28.59 2.79
CA ILE A 537 -45.42 30.01 3.11
C ILE A 537 -46.12 30.68 1.93
N LYS A 538 -47.23 31.39 2.20
CA LYS A 538 -48.08 31.98 1.16
C LYS A 538 -47.99 33.51 1.08
N ASN A 539 -47.56 34.17 2.14
CA ASN A 539 -47.56 35.63 2.25
C ASN A 539 -46.37 36.11 3.10
N THR A 540 -46.09 37.42 3.05
CA THR A 540 -45.00 38.06 3.79
C THR A 540 -45.15 37.94 5.30
N ALA A 541 -46.38 38.09 5.82
CA ALA A 541 -46.61 38.11 7.26
C ALA A 541 -46.22 36.76 7.90
N ASP A 542 -46.64 35.65 7.30
CA ASP A 542 -46.27 34.30 7.73
C ASP A 542 -44.76 34.08 7.62
N ALA A 543 -44.13 34.59 6.56
CA ALA A 543 -42.69 34.46 6.33
C ALA A 543 -41.87 35.15 7.43
N LEU A 544 -42.20 36.41 7.73
CA LEU A 544 -41.52 37.20 8.76
C LEU A 544 -41.78 36.63 10.15
N ALA A 545 -43.02 36.25 10.45
CA ALA A 545 -43.36 35.71 11.75
C ALA A 545 -42.69 34.34 12.00
N ALA A 546 -42.59 33.47 10.99
CA ALA A 546 -41.83 32.23 11.08
C ALA A 546 -40.31 32.48 11.24
N ALA A 547 -39.77 33.48 10.55
CA ALA A 547 -38.37 33.90 10.70
C ALA A 547 -38.08 34.39 12.13
N GLU A 548 -38.94 35.26 12.68
CA GLU A 548 -38.84 35.77 14.05
C GLU A 548 -38.95 34.67 15.10
N ALA A 549 -39.81 33.66 14.85
CA ALA A 549 -39.93 32.47 15.69
C ALA A 549 -38.70 31.55 15.63
N GLY A 550 -37.75 31.80 14.72
CA GLY A 550 -36.48 31.08 14.63
C GLY A 550 -36.48 29.93 13.63
N ALA A 551 -37.32 29.97 12.59
CA ALA A 551 -37.21 29.05 11.46
C ALA A 551 -35.85 29.23 10.76
N ASP A 552 -35.26 28.12 10.30
CA ASP A 552 -33.98 28.15 9.57
C ASP A 552 -34.19 28.14 8.05
N MET A 553 -35.34 27.65 7.59
CA MET A 553 -35.72 27.54 6.18
C MET A 553 -37.21 27.83 5.97
N LEU A 554 -37.55 28.54 4.89
CA LEU A 554 -38.93 28.83 4.46
C LEU A 554 -39.19 28.20 3.10
N GLY A 555 -40.20 27.33 3.00
CA GLY A 555 -40.58 26.66 1.75
C GLY A 555 -41.63 27.44 0.95
N LEU A 556 -41.26 27.83 -0.27
CA LEU A 556 -42.11 28.50 -1.26
C LEU A 556 -42.61 27.48 -2.29
N MET A 557 -43.93 27.34 -2.45
CA MET A 557 -44.53 26.27 -3.24
C MET A 557 -44.84 26.71 -4.67
N PHE A 558 -44.13 26.16 -5.66
CA PHE A 558 -44.34 26.47 -7.08
C PHE A 558 -45.12 25.38 -7.83
N VAL A 559 -45.68 24.39 -7.11
CA VAL A 559 -46.49 23.30 -7.67
C VAL A 559 -47.92 23.78 -7.96
N PRO A 560 -48.36 23.94 -9.22
CA PRO A 560 -49.63 24.60 -9.54
C PRO A 560 -50.87 23.92 -8.97
N LYS A 561 -50.82 22.59 -8.75
CA LYS A 561 -51.92 21.80 -8.19
C LYS A 561 -51.99 21.86 -6.66
N SER A 562 -51.02 22.48 -5.99
CA SER A 562 -50.98 22.56 -4.54
C SER A 562 -51.89 23.68 -4.02
N LYS A 563 -52.66 23.41 -2.95
CA LYS A 563 -53.41 24.46 -2.22
C LYS A 563 -52.50 25.57 -1.66
N ARG A 564 -51.21 25.28 -1.53
CA ARG A 564 -50.17 26.16 -1.01
C ARG A 564 -49.44 26.95 -2.11
N PHE A 565 -49.82 26.76 -3.38
CA PHE A 565 -49.17 27.42 -4.52
C PHE A 565 -49.12 28.94 -4.35
N ILE A 566 -48.01 29.54 -4.77
CA ILE A 566 -47.84 30.99 -4.88
C ILE A 566 -47.39 31.39 -6.28
N SER A 567 -47.77 32.59 -6.72
CA SER A 567 -47.27 33.17 -7.97
C SER A 567 -45.80 33.60 -7.83
N LEU A 568 -45.13 33.79 -8.97
CA LEU A 568 -43.76 34.30 -9.00
C LEU A 568 -43.66 35.68 -8.33
N GLU A 569 -44.62 36.57 -8.59
CA GLU A 569 -44.68 37.92 -8.00
C GLU A 569 -44.79 37.85 -6.47
N THR A 570 -45.67 37.00 -5.93
CA THR A 570 -45.79 36.79 -4.49
C THR A 570 -44.49 36.25 -3.89
N ALA A 571 -43.84 35.30 -4.57
CA ALA A 571 -42.56 34.76 -4.11
C ALA A 571 -41.45 35.82 -4.10
N GLN A 572 -41.37 36.68 -5.12
CA GLN A 572 -40.42 37.80 -5.18
C GLN A 572 -40.67 38.80 -4.05
N LYS A 573 -41.92 39.12 -3.76
CA LYS A 573 -42.29 39.98 -2.64
C LYS A 573 -41.85 39.38 -1.30
N ILE A 574 -42.14 38.10 -1.05
CA ILE A 574 -41.69 37.41 0.17
C ILE A 574 -40.17 37.44 0.28
N ALA A 575 -39.46 37.13 -0.80
CA ALA A 575 -38.01 37.13 -0.82
C ALA A 575 -37.41 38.51 -0.52
N HIS A 576 -37.97 39.56 -1.12
CA HIS A 576 -37.59 40.95 -0.85
C HIS A 576 -37.79 41.29 0.63
N ASP A 577 -38.99 41.08 1.15
CA ASP A 577 -39.37 41.50 2.51
C ASP A 577 -38.57 40.76 3.59
N VAL A 578 -38.32 39.45 3.42
CA VAL A 578 -37.49 38.66 4.35
C VAL A 578 -36.05 39.18 4.37
N ARG A 579 -35.50 39.61 3.23
CA ARG A 579 -34.13 40.09 3.12
C ARG A 579 -33.94 41.54 3.52
N SER A 580 -34.95 42.39 3.34
CA SER A 580 -34.91 43.79 3.78
C SER A 580 -35.08 43.91 5.30
N SER A 581 -35.84 42.99 5.91
CA SER A 581 -36.19 43.05 7.32
C SER A 581 -35.14 42.39 8.24
N LEU A 582 -34.27 41.55 7.70
CA LEU A 582 -33.29 40.78 8.46
C LEU A 582 -31.87 41.04 7.90
N PRO A 583 -30.89 41.40 8.75
CA PRO A 583 -29.56 41.74 8.30
C PRO A 583 -28.90 40.62 7.51
N ALA A 584 -28.09 41.00 6.51
CA ALA A 584 -27.30 40.03 5.76
C ALA A 584 -26.31 39.29 6.69
N PRO A 585 -25.98 38.02 6.41
CA PRO A 585 -24.93 37.30 7.11
C PRO A 585 -23.64 38.11 7.15
N THR A 586 -23.08 38.35 8.33
CA THR A 586 -21.68 38.77 8.45
C THR A 586 -20.79 37.64 7.97
N THR A 587 -20.02 37.87 6.90
CA THR A 587 -18.97 36.97 6.44
C THR A 587 -17.83 36.97 7.45
N ALA A 588 -17.94 36.14 8.49
CA ALA A 588 -16.80 35.86 9.35
C ALA A 588 -15.72 35.15 8.52
N ALA A 589 -14.48 35.62 8.63
CA ALA A 589 -13.32 34.99 8.02
C ALA A 589 -13.27 33.48 8.40
N PRO A 590 -12.86 32.59 7.49
CA PRO A 590 -12.70 31.18 7.81
C PRO A 590 -11.76 31.04 9.03
N SER A 591 -12.20 30.28 10.03
CA SER A 591 -11.38 29.92 11.18
C SER A 591 -10.13 29.15 10.71
N PRO A 592 -8.91 29.53 11.12
CA PRO A 592 -7.66 29.01 10.58
C PRO A 592 -7.21 27.66 11.19
N GLU A 593 -8.15 26.76 11.54
CA GLU A 593 -7.83 25.61 12.39
C GLU A 593 -8.52 24.32 11.96
N THR A 594 -8.08 23.75 10.84
CA THR A 594 -7.86 22.31 10.65
C THR A 594 -6.76 22.17 9.59
N ASP A 595 -5.98 21.08 9.57
CA ASP A 595 -4.91 20.86 8.57
C ASP A 595 -5.43 20.66 7.12
N GLY A 596 -6.65 21.13 6.81
CA GLY A 596 -7.22 21.31 5.46
C GLY A 596 -7.49 20.03 4.66
N LEU A 597 -7.13 18.86 5.19
CA LEU A 597 -7.10 17.59 4.45
C LEU A 597 -8.08 16.54 4.96
N ASP A 598 -8.76 16.79 6.08
CA ASP A 598 -9.76 15.86 6.57
C ASP A 598 -10.99 15.89 5.67
N ASN A 599 -11.50 14.70 5.34
CA ASN A 599 -12.72 14.54 4.56
C ASN A 599 -13.86 14.11 5.48
N ASP A 600 -14.96 14.85 5.40
CA ASP A 600 -16.26 14.36 5.84
C ASP A 600 -16.94 13.62 4.67
N PRO A 601 -17.82 12.66 4.98
CA PRO A 601 -18.77 12.12 4.00
C PRO A 601 -19.57 13.24 3.31
N TRP A 602 -20.02 13.01 2.07
CA TRP A 602 -20.62 14.05 1.21
C TRP A 602 -21.79 14.81 1.86
N PHE A 603 -22.79 14.10 2.40
CA PHE A 603 -23.97 14.74 2.97
C PHE A 603 -23.63 15.43 4.30
N SER A 604 -22.78 14.81 5.12
CA SER A 604 -22.27 15.34 6.38
C SER A 604 -21.49 16.63 6.15
N ALA A 605 -20.61 16.67 5.15
CA ALA A 605 -19.84 17.86 4.79
C ALA A 605 -20.76 19.03 4.39
N ASN A 606 -21.80 18.76 3.61
CA ASN A 606 -22.78 19.77 3.19
C ASN A 606 -23.66 20.24 4.35
N ALA A 607 -24.12 19.32 5.20
CA ALA A 607 -24.90 19.63 6.40
C ALA A 607 -24.11 20.49 7.39
N HIS A 608 -22.87 20.11 7.70
CA HIS A 608 -21.99 20.90 8.57
C HIS A 608 -21.72 22.30 8.01
N ARG A 609 -21.44 22.40 6.70
CA ARG A 609 -21.21 23.70 6.05
C ARG A 609 -22.42 24.60 6.21
N LEU A 610 -23.63 24.09 5.93
CA LEU A 610 -24.85 24.87 6.03
C LEU A 610 -25.18 25.25 7.47
N SER A 611 -25.12 24.30 8.42
CA SER A 611 -25.33 24.57 9.84
C SER A 611 -24.36 25.63 10.37
N SER A 612 -23.09 25.57 9.97
CA SER A 612 -22.08 26.55 10.38
C SER A 612 -22.30 27.94 9.78
N SER A 613 -22.92 28.02 8.59
CA SER A 613 -23.29 29.28 7.96
C SER A 613 -24.47 29.91 8.70
N LEU A 614 -25.47 29.10 9.04
CA LEU A 614 -26.67 29.54 9.75
C LEU A 614 -26.36 29.99 11.19
N SER A 615 -25.44 29.34 11.90
CA SER A 615 -25.05 29.74 13.26
C SER A 615 -24.24 31.04 13.30
N ARG A 616 -23.46 31.33 12.25
CA ARG A 616 -22.66 32.57 12.13
C ARG A 616 -23.46 33.76 11.60
N SER A 617 -24.50 33.50 10.80
CA SER A 617 -25.43 34.53 10.34
C SER A 617 -26.50 34.79 11.39
N GLN A 618 -26.57 35.99 11.96
CA GLN A 618 -27.76 36.35 12.73
C GLN A 618 -28.99 36.39 11.81
N LYS A 619 -29.89 35.42 12.02
CA LYS A 619 -31.37 35.50 11.95
C LYS A 619 -32.11 35.58 10.60
N ARG A 620 -31.54 35.26 9.43
CA ARG A 620 -32.38 35.12 8.21
C ARG A 620 -32.57 33.65 7.80
N PRO A 621 -33.81 33.15 7.62
CA PRO A 621 -34.02 31.82 7.09
C PRO A 621 -33.69 31.76 5.61
N LEU A 622 -33.32 30.56 5.14
CA LEU A 622 -33.07 30.28 3.73
C LEU A 622 -34.38 30.07 2.97
N LEU A 623 -34.49 30.63 1.77
CA LEU A 623 -35.65 30.45 0.91
C LEU A 623 -35.50 29.19 0.06
N VAL A 624 -36.42 28.25 0.25
CA VAL A 624 -36.45 26.94 -0.42
C VAL A 624 -37.58 26.90 -1.44
N GLY A 625 -37.27 26.82 -2.74
CA GLY A 625 -38.30 26.63 -3.77
C GLY A 625 -38.68 25.17 -3.92
N VAL A 626 -39.98 24.84 -3.80
CA VAL A 626 -40.50 23.48 -3.89
C VAL A 626 -41.12 23.25 -5.27
N PHE A 627 -40.58 22.27 -5.99
CA PHE A 627 -41.00 21.87 -7.33
C PHE A 627 -41.37 20.38 -7.35
N GLN A 628 -42.30 20.02 -8.22
CA GLN A 628 -42.79 18.67 -8.47
C GLN A 628 -43.08 18.49 -9.97
N ASN A 629 -42.09 18.01 -10.70
CA ASN A 629 -42.08 17.69 -12.13
C ASN A 629 -42.23 18.88 -13.10
N GLN A 630 -41.94 20.11 -12.66
CA GLN A 630 -41.78 21.24 -13.57
C GLN A 630 -40.50 21.09 -14.41
N PRO A 631 -40.46 21.64 -15.63
CA PRO A 631 -39.24 21.63 -16.46
C PRO A 631 -38.07 22.33 -15.78
N LEU A 632 -36.85 21.85 -16.02
CA LEU A 632 -35.62 22.44 -15.48
C LEU A 632 -35.50 23.94 -15.82
N SER A 633 -35.87 24.37 -17.03
CA SER A 633 -35.87 25.79 -17.42
C SER A 633 -36.72 26.65 -16.49
N HIS A 634 -37.92 26.19 -16.15
CA HIS A 634 -38.79 26.89 -15.21
C HIS A 634 -38.18 26.98 -13.81
N ILE A 635 -37.53 25.91 -13.33
CA ILE A 635 -36.83 25.92 -12.03
C ILE A 635 -35.73 26.99 -12.05
N LEU A 636 -34.93 27.06 -13.11
CA LEU A 636 -33.84 28.03 -13.25
C LEU A 636 -34.36 29.47 -13.32
N ASP A 637 -35.45 29.71 -14.05
CA ASP A 637 -36.09 31.03 -14.13
C ASP A 637 -36.57 31.50 -12.76
N VAL A 638 -37.21 30.61 -11.98
CA VAL A 638 -37.67 30.92 -10.62
C VAL A 638 -36.50 31.15 -9.67
N VAL A 639 -35.44 30.32 -9.75
CA VAL A 639 -34.21 30.51 -8.96
C VAL A 639 -33.63 31.90 -9.21
N ALA A 640 -33.53 32.33 -10.47
CA ALA A 640 -32.99 33.65 -10.81
C ALA A 640 -33.93 34.80 -10.37
N ALA A 641 -35.23 34.68 -10.63
CA ALA A 641 -36.20 35.74 -10.39
C ALA A 641 -36.49 35.98 -8.90
N VAL A 642 -36.59 34.90 -8.11
CA VAL A 642 -36.83 34.95 -6.65
C VAL A 642 -35.52 34.97 -5.87
N GLN A 643 -34.41 34.63 -6.52
CA GLN A 643 -33.10 34.44 -5.90
C GLN A 643 -33.15 33.36 -4.81
N LEU A 644 -33.70 32.18 -5.10
CA LEU A 644 -33.81 31.11 -4.11
C LEU A 644 -32.45 30.71 -3.53
N ASP A 645 -32.40 30.32 -2.26
CA ASP A 645 -31.17 29.84 -1.61
C ASP A 645 -31.00 28.33 -1.78
N ILE A 646 -32.10 27.58 -1.90
CA ILE A 646 -32.14 26.12 -2.06
C ILE A 646 -33.30 25.73 -2.99
N VAL A 647 -33.11 24.67 -3.79
CA VAL A 647 -34.20 24.02 -4.56
C VAL A 647 -34.56 22.68 -3.93
N GLN A 648 -35.85 22.41 -3.76
CA GLN A 648 -36.37 21.11 -3.36
C GLN A 648 -37.05 20.42 -4.55
N LEU A 649 -36.47 19.32 -5.01
CA LEU A 649 -37.03 18.44 -6.04
C LEU A 649 -37.94 17.39 -5.37
N HIS A 650 -39.24 17.64 -5.40
CA HIS A 650 -40.27 16.91 -4.66
C HIS A 650 -41.06 15.90 -5.52
N GLY A 651 -40.76 15.81 -6.81
CA GLY A 651 -41.36 14.87 -7.73
C GLY A 651 -40.43 13.72 -8.13
N ARG A 652 -40.57 13.32 -9.39
CA ARG A 652 -39.78 12.28 -10.06
C ARG A 652 -38.64 12.88 -10.88
N GLU A 653 -38.24 14.11 -10.60
CA GLU A 653 -37.14 14.75 -11.30
C GLU A 653 -35.84 13.95 -11.11
N PRO A 654 -35.01 13.82 -12.16
CA PRO A 654 -33.69 13.20 -12.05
C PRO A 654 -32.82 13.95 -11.04
N ALA A 655 -32.13 13.22 -10.16
CA ALA A 655 -31.21 13.83 -9.20
C ALA A 655 -30.02 14.51 -9.89
N GLU A 656 -29.67 14.08 -11.11
CA GLU A 656 -28.63 14.67 -11.95
C GLU A 656 -28.87 16.14 -12.29
N TRP A 657 -30.13 16.61 -12.25
CA TRP A 657 -30.45 18.02 -12.47
C TRP A 657 -29.81 18.95 -11.46
N ALA A 658 -29.47 18.45 -10.27
CA ALA A 658 -28.78 19.24 -9.25
C ALA A 658 -27.43 19.80 -9.74
N ARG A 659 -26.80 19.21 -10.77
CA ARG A 659 -25.58 19.74 -11.40
C ARG A 659 -25.81 21.01 -12.24
N HIS A 660 -27.05 21.24 -12.65
CA HIS A 660 -27.45 22.38 -13.48
C HIS A 660 -28.12 23.49 -12.68
N ILE A 661 -28.52 23.21 -11.44
CA ILE A 661 -29.16 24.18 -10.55
C ILE A 661 -28.05 24.92 -9.78
N PRO A 662 -27.99 26.27 -9.86
CA PRO A 662 -26.86 27.04 -9.32
C PRO A 662 -26.88 27.20 -7.79
N VAL A 663 -27.79 26.50 -7.11
CA VAL A 663 -27.98 26.54 -5.66
C VAL A 663 -28.12 25.11 -5.11
N PRO A 664 -27.83 24.86 -3.83
CA PRO A 664 -27.96 23.52 -3.24
C PRO A 664 -29.35 22.91 -3.46
N VAL A 665 -29.38 21.58 -3.59
CA VAL A 665 -30.60 20.83 -3.86
C VAL A 665 -30.94 19.87 -2.72
N ILE A 666 -32.18 19.95 -2.25
CA ILE A 666 -32.86 18.93 -1.46
C ILE A 666 -33.55 17.97 -2.42
N LYS A 667 -33.17 16.68 -2.39
CA LYS A 667 -33.92 15.63 -3.08
C LYS A 667 -34.86 14.94 -2.10
N VAL A 668 -36.13 14.87 -2.45
CA VAL A 668 -37.15 14.19 -1.66
C VAL A 668 -37.25 12.73 -2.09
N PHE A 669 -37.23 11.84 -1.10
CA PHE A 669 -37.46 10.41 -1.23
C PHE A 669 -38.79 10.08 -0.57
N HIS A 670 -39.71 9.56 -1.39
CA HIS A 670 -41.06 9.21 -1.01
C HIS A 670 -41.06 7.76 -0.53
N ILE A 671 -41.22 7.56 0.78
CA ILE A 671 -41.13 6.23 1.39
C ILE A 671 -42.53 5.73 1.75
N ASP A 672 -42.83 4.49 1.40
CA ASP A 672 -44.06 3.81 1.82
C ASP A 672 -43.87 3.06 3.16
N PRO A 673 -44.94 2.53 3.77
CA PRO A 673 -44.85 1.78 5.04
C PRO A 673 -43.96 0.53 4.97
N GLU A 674 -43.79 -0.05 3.78
CA GLU A 674 -42.96 -1.22 3.54
C GLU A 674 -41.45 -0.88 3.42
N GLY A 675 -41.12 0.40 3.32
CA GLY A 675 -39.74 0.91 3.24
C GLY A 675 -39.17 1.02 1.83
N ASN A 676 -40.00 0.90 0.79
CA ASN A 676 -39.61 1.13 -0.59
C ASN A 676 -39.41 2.63 -0.85
N GLY A 677 -38.60 3.01 -1.85
CA GLY A 677 -38.31 4.41 -2.17
C GLY A 677 -37.03 4.96 -1.52
N THR A 678 -36.19 4.09 -0.98
CA THR A 678 -34.88 4.42 -0.40
C THR A 678 -33.72 4.26 -1.41
N GLU A 679 -34.03 3.88 -2.65
CA GLU A 679 -33.03 3.62 -3.69
C GLU A 679 -32.25 4.88 -4.06
N GLY A 680 -30.92 4.82 -3.96
CA GLY A 680 -30.05 5.95 -4.30
C GLY A 680 -30.00 7.07 -3.26
N LEU A 681 -30.62 6.90 -2.09
CA LEU A 681 -30.62 7.87 -0.98
C LEU A 681 -29.20 8.30 -0.57
N THR A 682 -28.25 7.36 -0.60
CA THR A 682 -26.86 7.57 -0.20
C THR A 682 -25.94 7.90 -1.36
N ARG A 683 -26.45 8.20 -2.56
CA ARG A 683 -25.62 8.48 -3.75
C ARG A 683 -24.98 9.87 -3.63
N PRO A 684 -23.65 9.98 -3.42
CA PRO A 684 -23.01 11.27 -3.23
C PRO A 684 -22.86 12.02 -4.57
N GLY A 685 -22.68 13.34 -4.51
CA GLY A 685 -22.30 14.17 -5.67
C GLY A 685 -23.42 14.53 -6.65
N LEU A 686 -24.68 14.21 -6.32
CA LEU A 686 -25.86 14.67 -7.06
C LEU A 686 -26.53 15.83 -6.30
N ASN A 687 -27.32 15.51 -5.26
CA ASN A 687 -27.95 16.46 -4.37
C ASN A 687 -27.13 16.64 -3.07
N GLN A 688 -27.31 17.77 -2.39
CA GLN A 688 -26.59 18.11 -1.15
C GLN A 688 -27.35 17.64 0.10
N PHE A 689 -28.69 17.58 0.02
CA PHE A 689 -29.55 17.25 1.16
C PHE A 689 -30.61 16.22 0.76
N VAL A 690 -31.01 15.40 1.73
CA VAL A 690 -32.01 14.34 1.57
C VAL A 690 -33.20 14.65 2.47
N LEU A 691 -34.40 14.59 1.93
CA LEU A 691 -35.65 14.73 2.69
C LEU A 691 -36.46 13.44 2.57
N LEU A 692 -36.88 12.88 3.70
CA LEU A 692 -37.76 11.73 3.77
C LEU A 692 -39.19 12.17 3.97
N ASP A 693 -40.07 11.83 3.03
CA ASP A 693 -41.50 12.11 3.12
C ASP A 693 -42.32 10.82 3.00
N ALA A 694 -43.43 10.75 3.72
CA ALA A 694 -44.27 9.56 3.80
C ALA A 694 -45.30 9.52 2.67
N THR A 695 -45.45 8.36 2.05
CA THR A 695 -46.52 8.08 1.09
C THR A 695 -47.36 6.89 1.51
N LYS A 696 -48.59 6.81 0.99
CA LYS A 696 -49.51 5.71 1.30
C LYS A 696 -49.25 4.46 0.46
N ALA A 697 -48.53 4.60 -0.65
CA ALA A 697 -48.24 3.50 -1.58
C ALA A 697 -47.00 3.84 -2.42
N PHE A 698 -46.23 2.81 -2.77
CA PHE A 698 -45.05 2.93 -3.63
C PHE A 698 -45.35 3.71 -4.93
N GLY A 699 -44.50 4.68 -5.25
CA GLY A 699 -44.61 5.48 -6.47
C GLY A 699 -45.67 6.59 -6.44
N ALA A 700 -46.46 6.70 -5.37
CA ALA A 700 -47.26 7.90 -5.13
C ALA A 700 -46.35 9.10 -4.83
N LEU A 701 -46.83 10.31 -5.11
CA LEU A 701 -46.18 11.54 -4.67
C LEU A 701 -46.93 12.09 -3.46
N SER A 702 -46.21 12.44 -2.41
CA SER A 702 -46.80 13.16 -1.27
C SER A 702 -46.98 14.64 -1.61
N GLY A 703 -47.96 15.25 -0.93
CA GLY A 703 -48.26 16.68 -0.96
C GLY A 703 -48.97 17.14 0.32
N GLY A 704 -48.79 16.42 1.43
CA GLY A 704 -49.49 16.68 2.70
C GLY A 704 -50.60 15.68 3.04
N THR A 705 -50.31 14.39 2.97
CA THR A 705 -51.23 13.30 3.35
C THR A 705 -51.54 13.23 4.85
N GLY A 706 -50.79 13.97 5.69
CA GLY A 706 -50.87 13.89 7.15
C GLY A 706 -50.24 12.62 7.73
N THR A 707 -49.70 11.74 6.89
CA THR A 707 -49.06 10.50 7.29
C THR A 707 -47.62 10.77 7.73
N THR A 708 -47.21 10.15 8.83
CA THR A 708 -45.85 10.23 9.36
C THR A 708 -44.97 9.16 8.73
N VAL A 709 -43.71 9.49 8.44
CA VAL A 709 -42.70 8.48 8.08
C VAL A 709 -42.53 7.52 9.26
N ASP A 710 -42.37 6.22 9.00
CA ASP A 710 -42.03 5.26 10.04
C ASP A 710 -40.72 5.68 10.72
N ARG A 711 -40.81 6.04 12.00
CA ARG A 711 -39.69 6.56 12.79
C ARG A 711 -38.57 5.53 12.92
N SER A 712 -38.89 4.24 13.00
CA SER A 712 -37.89 3.17 13.07
C SER A 712 -37.10 3.08 11.76
N LEU A 713 -37.77 3.26 10.62
CA LEU A 713 -37.11 3.26 9.31
C LEU A 713 -36.21 4.48 9.15
N ALA A 714 -36.70 5.68 9.49
CA ALA A 714 -35.90 6.90 9.44
C ALA A 714 -34.67 6.80 10.37
N ALA A 715 -34.84 6.28 11.59
CA ALA A 715 -33.74 6.04 12.52
C ALA A 715 -32.72 5.01 11.98
N ARG A 716 -33.19 3.97 11.27
CA ARG A 716 -32.30 3.04 10.56
C ARG A 716 -31.49 3.74 9.48
N VAL A 717 -32.10 4.62 8.68
CA VAL A 717 -31.37 5.39 7.65
C VAL A 717 -30.31 6.28 8.28
N VAL A 718 -30.65 7.01 9.34
CA VAL A 718 -29.70 7.85 10.09
C VAL A 718 -28.54 7.00 10.63
N THR A 719 -28.85 5.89 11.30
CA THR A 719 -27.86 5.02 11.94
C THR A 719 -26.99 4.25 10.94
N ALA A 720 -27.55 3.91 9.78
CA ALA A 720 -26.83 3.23 8.71
C ALA A 720 -25.74 4.13 8.10
N GLY A 721 -25.95 5.45 8.08
CA GLY A 721 -24.99 6.41 7.58
C GLY A 721 -24.83 6.41 6.06
N GLU A 722 -23.85 7.18 5.56
CA GLU A 722 -23.72 7.51 4.14
C GLU A 722 -23.18 6.39 3.24
N PHE A 723 -22.54 5.36 3.80
CA PHE A 723 -21.84 4.33 3.02
C PHE A 723 -22.41 2.92 3.24
N ALA A 724 -23.67 2.83 3.66
CA ALA A 724 -24.33 1.67 4.23
C ALA A 724 -24.60 0.46 3.29
N LEU A 725 -23.63 0.00 2.50
CA LEU A 725 -23.74 -1.28 1.78
C LEU A 725 -23.07 -2.47 2.49
N LYS A 726 -22.31 -2.23 3.56
CA LYS A 726 -21.84 -3.15 4.61
C LYS A 726 -20.99 -2.33 5.59
N LYS A 727 -20.73 -2.83 6.80
CA LYS A 727 -19.72 -2.23 7.71
C LYS A 727 -18.44 -2.00 6.90
N LEU A 728 -18.03 -0.75 6.71
CA LEU A 728 -16.70 -0.47 6.16
C LEU A 728 -15.67 -1.17 7.08
N PRO A 729 -14.59 -1.75 6.52
CA PRO A 729 -13.54 -2.38 7.32
C PRO A 729 -13.09 -1.44 8.44
N GLY A 730 -13.33 -1.88 9.68
CA GLY A 730 -13.21 -1.17 10.95
C GLY A 730 -13.63 0.29 10.94
N SER A 731 -14.93 0.54 10.76
CA SER A 731 -15.55 1.73 11.33
C SER A 731 -16.29 1.36 12.62
N ASP A 732 -15.97 2.01 13.74
CA ASP A 732 -16.98 2.33 14.76
C ASP A 732 -18.17 3.01 14.07
N ALA A 733 -19.39 2.78 14.56
CA ALA A 733 -20.66 3.08 13.88
C ALA A 733 -20.60 4.30 12.92
N PRO A 734 -21.08 4.14 11.67
CA PRO A 734 -20.92 5.16 10.64
C PRO A 734 -21.49 6.51 11.08
N ALA A 735 -20.87 7.60 10.62
CA ALA A 735 -21.37 8.94 10.88
C ALA A 735 -22.86 9.03 10.46
N PRO A 736 -23.73 9.60 11.30
CA PRO A 736 -25.16 9.55 11.07
C PRO A 736 -25.52 10.28 9.77
N MET A 737 -26.38 9.69 8.96
CA MET A 737 -26.86 10.31 7.72
C MET A 737 -27.68 11.56 8.05
N PRO A 738 -27.31 12.77 7.58
CA PRO A 738 -28.05 13.98 7.85
C PRO A 738 -29.29 14.06 6.96
N ILE A 739 -30.43 13.60 7.48
CA ILE A 739 -31.73 13.67 6.80
C ILE A 739 -32.55 14.87 7.27
N ILE A 740 -33.43 15.34 6.39
CA ILE A 740 -34.57 16.19 6.72
C ILE A 740 -35.79 15.27 6.90
N LEU A 741 -36.37 15.24 8.09
CA LEU A 741 -37.56 14.44 8.37
C LEU A 741 -38.82 15.27 8.09
N ALA A 742 -39.69 14.78 7.22
CA ALA A 742 -40.98 15.38 6.90
C ALA A 742 -42.13 14.38 7.07
N GLY A 743 -43.36 14.85 6.83
CA GLY A 743 -44.57 14.03 6.86
C GLY A 743 -45.23 13.95 8.25
N GLY A 744 -46.44 14.49 8.37
CA GLY A 744 -47.29 14.35 9.58
C GLY A 744 -46.75 14.98 10.87
N LEU A 745 -45.69 15.81 10.80
CA LEU A 745 -45.13 16.45 11.99
C LEU A 745 -46.03 17.59 12.51
N THR A 746 -46.16 17.70 13.83
CA THR A 746 -46.94 18.70 14.56
C THR A 746 -46.19 19.18 15.81
N PRO A 747 -46.60 20.29 16.46
CA PRO A 747 -45.97 20.73 17.70
C PRO A 747 -45.95 19.67 18.81
N GLU A 748 -46.95 18.78 18.84
CA GLU A 748 -47.12 17.76 19.86
C GLU A 748 -46.21 16.54 19.65
N ASN A 749 -45.81 16.25 18.40
CA ASN A 749 -45.11 15.01 18.07
C ASN A 749 -43.64 15.19 17.65
N VAL A 750 -43.21 16.42 17.34
CA VAL A 750 -41.89 16.68 16.76
C VAL A 750 -40.75 16.39 17.73
N ARG A 751 -40.93 16.64 19.04
CA ARG A 751 -39.91 16.37 20.07
C ARG A 751 -39.55 14.89 20.12
N GLU A 752 -40.54 14.02 20.24
CA GLU A 752 -40.33 12.57 20.19
C GLU A 752 -39.69 12.13 18.86
N ALA A 753 -40.11 12.72 17.74
CA ALA A 753 -39.54 12.38 16.43
C ALA A 753 -38.04 12.75 16.36
N VAL A 754 -37.65 13.91 16.89
CA VAL A 754 -36.25 14.34 16.97
C VAL A 754 -35.44 13.44 17.90
N GLU A 755 -35.98 13.08 19.06
CA GLU A 755 -35.30 12.20 20.02
C GLU A 755 -35.10 10.78 19.47
N ALA A 756 -36.10 10.23 18.79
CA ALA A 756 -36.07 8.88 18.25
C ALA A 756 -35.22 8.75 16.98
N VAL A 757 -35.32 9.72 16.05
CA VAL A 757 -34.69 9.64 14.73
C VAL A 757 -33.34 10.36 14.69
N ARG A 758 -33.17 11.40 15.50
CA ARG A 758 -32.02 12.33 15.46
C ARG A 758 -31.75 12.90 14.06
N PRO A 759 -32.77 13.48 13.38
CA PRO A 759 -32.58 14.04 12.06
C PRO A 759 -31.73 15.32 12.13
N TRP A 760 -31.08 15.68 11.03
CA TRP A 760 -30.35 16.95 10.93
C TRP A 760 -31.32 18.15 10.86
N ALA A 761 -32.46 17.96 10.22
CA ALA A 761 -33.53 18.95 10.17
C ALA A 761 -34.92 18.30 10.18
N VAL A 762 -35.94 19.09 10.52
CA VAL A 762 -37.36 18.73 10.39
C VAL A 762 -38.08 19.69 9.45
N ASP A 763 -39.03 19.18 8.67
CA ASP A 763 -39.86 19.97 7.76
C ASP A 763 -41.35 19.83 8.13
N VAL A 764 -42.02 20.95 8.34
CA VAL A 764 -43.46 20.97 8.67
C VAL A 764 -44.25 21.84 7.70
N SER A 765 -45.43 21.36 7.34
CA SER A 765 -46.34 22.04 6.42
C SER A 765 -47.75 22.14 7.01
N GLY A 766 -48.56 21.07 6.93
CA GLY A 766 -49.95 21.07 7.41
C GLY A 766 -50.12 21.14 8.92
N GLY A 767 -49.19 20.59 9.70
CA GLY A 767 -49.31 20.53 11.17
C GLY A 767 -49.25 21.89 11.89
N VAL A 768 -48.91 22.96 11.18
CA VAL A 768 -48.84 24.34 11.69
C VAL A 768 -49.73 25.30 10.88
N GLU A 769 -50.71 24.78 10.14
CA GLU A 769 -51.76 25.60 9.53
C GLU A 769 -52.84 25.94 10.56
N GLY A 770 -53.43 27.12 10.39
CA GLY A 770 -54.65 27.53 11.10
C GLY A 770 -55.91 27.19 10.29
N ASP A 771 -57.06 27.60 10.81
CA ASP A 771 -58.36 27.43 10.12
C ASP A 771 -58.54 28.38 8.91
N GLY A 772 -57.65 29.38 8.77
CA GLY A 772 -57.61 30.35 7.67
C GLY A 772 -56.55 30.04 6.59
N ASP A 773 -56.44 30.92 5.59
CA ASP A 773 -55.43 30.78 4.52
C ASP A 773 -54.04 31.29 4.98
N GLY A 774 -53.31 30.45 5.72
CA GLY A 774 -51.98 30.80 6.23
C GLY A 774 -51.47 29.91 7.35
N LYS A 775 -50.36 30.33 7.95
CA LYS A 775 -49.74 29.65 9.10
C LYS A 775 -50.34 30.14 10.42
N ASP A 776 -50.54 29.21 11.35
CA ASP A 776 -50.85 29.54 12.75
C ASP A 776 -49.54 29.82 13.47
N ILE A 777 -49.32 31.08 13.83
CA ILE A 777 -48.04 31.53 14.37
C ILE A 777 -47.71 30.91 15.73
N GLU A 778 -48.72 30.61 16.55
CA GLU A 778 -48.51 29.97 17.85
C GLU A 778 -48.12 28.51 17.68
N LYS A 779 -48.74 27.81 16.71
CA LYS A 779 -48.28 26.46 16.32
C LYS A 779 -46.88 26.48 15.74
N VAL A 780 -46.52 27.47 14.92
CA VAL A 780 -45.15 27.61 14.36
C VAL A 780 -44.12 27.78 15.48
N LYS A 781 -44.37 28.69 16.43
CA LYS A 781 -43.48 28.90 17.60
C LYS A 781 -43.35 27.62 18.44
N ALA A 782 -44.48 26.99 18.77
CA ALA A 782 -44.50 25.76 19.56
C ALA A 782 -43.73 24.63 18.85
N PHE A 783 -43.88 24.49 17.52
CA PHE A 783 -43.14 23.53 16.72
C PHE A 783 -41.63 23.76 16.78
N ILE A 784 -41.19 25.01 16.58
CA ILE A 784 -39.76 25.36 16.58
C ILE A 784 -39.15 25.10 17.96
N GLN A 785 -39.83 25.51 19.04
CA GLN A 785 -39.38 25.27 20.41
C GLN A 785 -39.26 23.77 20.70
N ALA A 786 -40.28 22.99 20.36
CA ALA A 786 -40.29 21.54 20.56
C ALA A 786 -39.19 20.83 19.75
N ALA A 787 -38.93 21.24 18.51
CA ALA A 787 -37.90 20.65 17.65
C ALA A 787 -36.47 21.00 18.07
N LYS A 788 -36.24 22.24 18.53
CA LYS A 788 -34.92 22.73 18.95
C LYS A 788 -34.59 22.44 20.42
N GLY A 789 -35.56 21.93 21.19
CA GLY A 789 -35.40 21.70 22.62
C GLY A 789 -35.27 22.98 23.45
N LEU A 790 -35.85 24.08 22.95
CA LEU A 790 -35.85 25.40 23.59
C LEU A 790 -36.99 25.59 24.60
#